data_AF-A0A0L1III8-F1
#
_entry.id   AF-A0A0L1III8-F1
#
_cell.length_a   1.000
_cell.length_b   1.000
_cell.length_c   1.000
_cell.angle_alpha   90.00
_cell.angle_beta   90.00
_cell.angle_gamma   90.00
#
_symmetry.space_group_name_H-M   'P 1'
#
loop_
_entity.id
_entity.type
_entity.pdbx_description
1 polymer ?
#
loop_
_entity_poly.entity_id
_entity_poly.type
_entity_poly.pdbx_seq_one_letter_code
_entity_poly.pdbx_strand_id
1 'polypeptide(L)'
;MKLLNKLLMIAGVSSVVVPSLLVVSCSNVSDNSSNSTLTNKQIDEFINSIDSEAKLKEVAKIIFQSNFGQTKELSKTLPSEIEESPSNLKVTFKEEKYRENITVSVESAQTEKNASINISNTKGEVKIFVKFLNRKTNASEVKNFHLTGLNKNGGFDHHGRQETDPTASFGGREGLKKYNDSTQKERFNIDNEKYMRMLESIYNQGSGQAIDIKKEFGLVLSDDQIKEFNKLAEEVSFDTYYNSALKGFTLPVFEGEKKKLRINDRPEVNKGPSFTDSLGTNHVQSHGLARTLINDTYKTIAEQTFQVKFTYKKDFSEEIAILDKNINLIKSWDEKTLKDFKEGEARKLDLQYGFEIQKLENEIKIINPNEQGIKSEKEKELKELKDKLEKEKKEILEHTQDSLIKIYEKEKSKLVEKREKGEELANESGTMWIMDYQLNASNNPTTFYFGTNSHVAKAITDRLTSVTITRIKDTVQVGQTLKLNSFDPNFETFSFQINEQNKQSVYAIFHATDFINKNPSDYLVKDQAQKYKDAGFFADFAVIEFDFEKLLSANNVTVTRARQEVKEYQSLDAKKMSAVITNNYATKKEKQVKFKSDSYLEDYQKIDRPILARNQSDRERLNKLENIYVLGYPTSESDYYLRKHLDDEQIKEKKNDFSLWTNSDSKYFDSVSKQEGSSGRYSKEELERGNFLSYQIGYRSFIDKPGLTDAFLSTHRIGDKLYTLTLNEKTKQYFNFGLELMPRFYSPAGGASGSSVRNKNNELIAVYHASNGNAKTGLATMFRSPGYSYKGLFGEYNLPEYDLIYGSGQNQINSYRHALKNKYSDKIKTRLFEEGFDEDKIPDNFKFDKKTN
;
A
#
# COMPACT_ATOMS: atom_id res chain seq x y z
N MET A 1 -0.85 24.45 -18.12
CA MET A 1 -0.49 23.02 -18.18
C MET A 1 -1.53 22.11 -17.49
N LYS A 2 -2.81 22.18 -17.88
CA LYS A 2 -3.88 21.28 -17.42
C LYS A 2 -4.86 20.87 -18.54
N LEU A 3 -4.49 21.11 -19.79
CA LEU A 3 -5.41 21.00 -20.94
C LEU A 3 -5.04 19.90 -21.96
N LEU A 4 -4.00 19.08 -21.72
CA LEU A 4 -3.54 18.07 -22.70
C LEU A 4 -3.62 16.61 -22.27
N ASN A 5 -4.10 16.29 -21.05
CA ASN A 5 -4.14 14.90 -20.55
C ASN A 5 -5.53 14.23 -20.63
N LYS A 6 -6.37 14.61 -21.61
CA LYS A 6 -7.69 14.00 -21.80
C LYS A 6 -7.90 13.58 -23.25
N LEU A 7 -7.29 12.46 -23.65
CA LEU A 7 -7.77 11.63 -24.77
C LEU A 7 -6.89 10.39 -24.85
N LEU A 8 -7.41 9.23 -24.42
CA LEU A 8 -7.12 7.88 -24.93
C LEU A 8 -7.79 6.86 -23.99
N MET A 9 -9.04 6.52 -24.32
CA MET A 9 -9.79 5.40 -23.76
C MET A 9 -10.83 4.95 -24.82
N ILE A 10 -10.95 3.63 -24.97
CA ILE A 10 -12.01 2.84 -25.64
C ILE A 10 -11.74 2.36 -27.07
N ALA A 11 -11.55 1.04 -27.21
CA ALA A 11 -12.38 0.09 -27.99
C ALA A 11 -11.79 -1.34 -27.80
N GLY A 12 -12.53 -2.44 -27.66
CA GLY A 12 -13.96 -2.68 -27.72
C GLY A 12 -14.30 -4.07 -27.15
N VAL A 13 -15.58 -4.25 -26.84
CA VAL A 13 -16.21 -5.53 -26.49
C VAL A 13 -17.45 -5.65 -27.36
N SER A 14 -17.76 -6.88 -27.78
CA SER A 14 -19.06 -7.49 -28.16
C SER A 14 -18.83 -8.40 -29.38
N SER A 15 -19.36 -9.61 -29.52
CA SER A 15 -20.50 -10.24 -28.84
C SER A 15 -20.56 -11.73 -29.20
N VAL A 16 -21.13 -12.50 -28.27
CA VAL A 16 -21.52 -13.91 -28.33
C VAL A 16 -22.76 -14.08 -29.21
N VAL A 17 -22.86 -15.20 -29.95
CA VAL A 17 -24.15 -15.85 -30.29
C VAL A 17 -23.96 -17.39 -30.30
N VAL A 18 -24.83 -18.08 -29.56
CA VAL A 18 -25.18 -19.51 -29.55
C VAL A 18 -26.68 -19.53 -29.87
N PRO A 19 -27.27 -20.43 -30.72
CA PRO A 19 -27.77 -21.69 -30.17
C PRO A 19 -28.02 -22.90 -31.12
N SER A 20 -28.01 -24.09 -30.49
CA SER A 20 -28.86 -25.29 -30.71
C SER A 20 -28.82 -26.08 -32.03
N LEU A 21 -28.77 -27.43 -31.93
CA LEU A 21 -29.82 -28.39 -32.34
C LEU A 21 -29.39 -29.87 -32.13
N LEU A 22 -30.27 -30.63 -31.43
CA LEU A 22 -30.79 -32.02 -31.68
C LEU A 22 -29.80 -33.21 -31.92
N VAL A 23 -29.77 -34.27 -31.09
CA VAL A 23 -30.67 -35.45 -30.85
C VAL A 23 -30.21 -36.75 -31.57
N VAL A 24 -29.87 -37.76 -30.75
CA VAL A 24 -30.02 -39.25 -30.86
C VAL A 24 -29.34 -40.02 -32.01
N SER A 25 -28.52 -41.03 -31.69
CA SER A 25 -28.91 -42.47 -31.76
C SER A 25 -27.84 -43.43 -31.23
N CYS A 26 -28.31 -44.54 -30.65
CA CYS A 26 -27.54 -45.73 -30.33
C CYS A 26 -27.25 -46.55 -31.59
N SER A 27 -26.13 -47.27 -31.61
CA SER A 27 -26.07 -48.57 -32.25
C SER A 27 -25.01 -49.46 -31.61
N ASN A 28 -25.31 -50.75 -31.69
CA ASN A 28 -24.78 -51.85 -30.91
C ASN A 28 -23.34 -52.26 -31.26
N VAL A 29 -22.71 -52.86 -30.25
CA VAL A 29 -21.85 -54.05 -30.27
C VAL A 29 -21.48 -54.60 -31.65
N SER A 30 -20.18 -54.67 -31.89
CA SER A 30 -19.56 -55.82 -32.54
C SER A 30 -18.32 -56.23 -31.77
N ASP A 31 -18.39 -57.44 -31.22
CA ASP A 31 -17.23 -58.22 -30.81
C ASP A 31 -16.30 -58.42 -32.01
N ASN A 32 -15.01 -58.25 -31.79
CA ASN A 32 -14.05 -59.17 -32.37
C ASN A 32 -12.78 -59.23 -31.50
N SER A 33 -12.67 -60.35 -30.81
CA SER A 33 -11.50 -60.83 -30.10
C SER A 33 -10.24 -60.80 -30.98
N SER A 34 -9.16 -60.24 -30.45
CA SER A 34 -7.84 -60.82 -30.65
C SER A 34 -7.03 -60.75 -29.36
N ASN A 35 -6.74 -61.94 -28.83
CA ASN A 35 -5.95 -62.18 -27.62
C ASN A 35 -4.63 -61.40 -27.61
N SER A 36 -4.35 -60.71 -26.51
CA SER A 36 -2.97 -60.48 -26.08
C SER A 36 -2.88 -60.22 -24.57
N THR A 37 -3.24 -61.24 -23.78
CA THR A 37 -2.95 -61.24 -22.34
C THR A 37 -1.43 -61.33 -22.15
N LEU A 38 -0.77 -60.20 -21.92
CA LEU A 38 0.66 -60.14 -21.63
C LEU A 38 0.98 -60.87 -20.33
N THR A 39 2.07 -61.62 -20.28
CA THR A 39 2.59 -62.17 -19.02
C THR A 39 3.11 -61.06 -18.11
N ASN A 40 3.19 -61.29 -16.79
CA ASN A 40 3.71 -60.28 -15.85
C ASN A 40 5.13 -59.82 -16.26
N LYS A 41 5.99 -60.75 -16.68
CA LYS A 41 7.34 -60.44 -17.18
C LYS A 41 7.31 -59.52 -18.40
N GLN A 42 6.40 -59.74 -19.36
CA GLN A 42 6.25 -58.88 -20.55
C GLN A 42 5.69 -57.49 -20.20
N ILE A 43 4.83 -57.39 -19.18
CA ILE A 43 4.32 -56.11 -18.68
C ILE A 43 5.46 -55.33 -18.03
N ASP A 44 6.24 -55.97 -17.16
CA ASP A 44 7.33 -55.33 -16.44
C ASP A 44 8.47 -54.92 -17.39
N GLU A 45 8.84 -55.77 -18.36
CA GLU A 45 9.80 -55.43 -19.43
C GLU A 45 9.34 -54.23 -20.28
N PHE A 46 8.05 -54.19 -20.62
CA PHE A 46 7.49 -53.07 -21.37
C PHE A 46 7.52 -51.77 -20.56
N ILE A 47 7.06 -51.78 -19.31
CA ILE A 47 7.12 -50.60 -18.43
C ILE A 47 8.57 -50.15 -18.28
N ASN A 48 9.50 -51.07 -18.05
CA ASN A 48 10.93 -50.79 -17.93
C ASN A 48 11.52 -50.14 -19.18
N SER A 49 11.06 -50.54 -20.38
CA SER A 49 11.51 -49.96 -21.65
C SER A 49 11.12 -48.48 -21.82
N ILE A 50 10.11 -47.98 -21.10
CA ILE A 50 9.70 -46.58 -21.15
C ILE A 50 10.55 -45.79 -20.15
N ASP A 51 11.74 -45.37 -20.58
CA ASP A 51 12.73 -44.67 -19.75
C ASP A 51 12.89 -43.18 -20.09
N SER A 52 12.27 -42.73 -21.18
CA SER A 52 12.46 -41.40 -21.75
C SER A 52 11.17 -40.85 -22.34
N GLU A 53 11.11 -39.51 -22.49
CA GLU A 53 9.98 -38.82 -23.13
C GLU A 53 9.74 -39.31 -24.56
N ALA A 54 10.81 -39.48 -25.34
CA ALA A 54 10.76 -39.97 -26.71
C ALA A 54 10.08 -41.35 -26.77
N LYS A 55 10.47 -42.26 -25.88
CA LYS A 55 9.88 -43.60 -25.83
C LYS A 55 8.43 -43.58 -25.37
N LEU A 56 8.09 -42.72 -24.41
CA LEU A 56 6.71 -42.52 -23.97
C LEU A 56 5.81 -41.99 -25.11
N LYS A 57 6.27 -40.99 -25.88
CA LYS A 57 5.55 -40.44 -27.05
C LYS A 57 5.48 -41.45 -28.22
N GLU A 58 6.44 -42.36 -28.33
CA GLU A 58 6.43 -43.46 -29.31
C GLU A 58 5.27 -44.43 -29.02
N VAL A 59 5.11 -44.86 -27.77
CA VAL A 59 4.14 -45.92 -27.40
C VAL A 59 2.79 -45.40 -26.90
N ALA A 60 2.68 -44.13 -26.53
CA ALA A 60 1.46 -43.53 -25.99
C ALA A 60 1.08 -42.22 -26.68
N LYS A 61 -0.23 -41.94 -26.73
CA LYS A 61 -0.80 -40.64 -27.08
C LYS A 61 -0.97 -39.84 -25.78
N ILE A 62 -0.52 -38.59 -25.80
CA ILE A 62 -0.62 -37.67 -24.67
C ILE A 62 -1.52 -36.51 -25.08
N ILE A 63 -2.60 -36.28 -24.34
CA ILE A 63 -3.54 -35.18 -24.57
C ILE A 63 -3.89 -34.49 -23.26
N PHE A 64 -4.15 -33.18 -23.30
CA PHE A 64 -4.69 -32.48 -22.15
C PHE A 64 -6.21 -32.37 -22.30
N GLN A 65 -6.97 -32.83 -21.32
CA GLN A 65 -8.43 -32.84 -21.35
C GLN A 65 -8.96 -32.07 -20.15
N SER A 66 -9.63 -30.95 -20.39
CA SER A 66 -10.24 -30.14 -19.34
C SER A 66 -11.36 -30.91 -18.62
N ASN A 67 -11.72 -30.44 -17.41
CA ASN A 67 -12.79 -31.03 -16.59
C ASN A 67 -14.16 -31.06 -17.30
N PHE A 68 -14.34 -30.26 -18.35
CA PHE A 68 -15.57 -30.21 -19.19
C PHE A 68 -15.46 -31.03 -20.48
N GLY A 69 -14.43 -31.88 -20.62
CA GLY A 69 -14.28 -32.80 -21.74
C GLY A 69 -13.64 -32.22 -23.01
N GLN A 70 -13.37 -30.91 -23.06
CA GLN A 70 -12.65 -30.32 -24.20
C GLN A 70 -11.19 -30.77 -24.20
N THR A 71 -10.73 -31.26 -25.36
CA THR A 71 -9.35 -31.71 -25.58
C THR A 71 -8.51 -30.56 -26.13
N LYS A 72 -7.31 -30.40 -25.58
CA LYS A 72 -6.33 -29.37 -25.94
C LYS A 72 -5.01 -30.05 -26.34
N GLU A 73 -4.41 -29.55 -27.42
CA GLU A 73 -3.09 -30.01 -27.86
C GLU A 73 -2.00 -29.59 -26.86
N LEU A 74 -0.93 -30.39 -26.76
CA LEU A 74 0.21 -30.07 -25.89
C LEU A 74 0.82 -28.70 -26.26
N SER A 75 0.95 -28.41 -27.55
CA SER A 75 1.46 -27.13 -28.07
C SER A 75 0.64 -25.90 -27.66
N LYS A 76 -0.60 -26.09 -27.20
CA LYS A 76 -1.49 -25.03 -26.70
C LYS A 76 -1.60 -25.03 -25.18
N THR A 77 -1.15 -26.08 -24.50
CA THR A 77 -1.24 -26.27 -23.05
C THR A 77 0.01 -25.72 -22.37
N LEU A 78 -0.15 -24.90 -21.33
CA LEU A 78 1.00 -24.36 -20.59
C LEU A 78 1.51 -25.39 -19.56
N PRO A 79 2.82 -25.45 -19.27
CA PRO A 79 3.39 -26.27 -18.19
C PRO A 79 2.68 -26.11 -16.83
N SER A 80 2.41 -24.87 -16.41
CA SER A 80 1.67 -24.56 -15.18
C SER A 80 0.23 -25.09 -15.16
N GLU A 81 -0.43 -25.19 -16.31
CA GLU A 81 -1.78 -25.76 -16.44
C GLU A 81 -1.77 -27.28 -16.14
N ILE A 82 -0.67 -27.96 -16.49
CA ILE A 82 -0.45 -29.37 -16.17
C ILE A 82 -0.08 -29.55 -14.69
N GLU A 83 0.71 -28.66 -14.11
CA GLU A 83 1.02 -28.68 -12.67
C GLU A 83 -0.23 -28.45 -11.80
N GLU A 84 -1.12 -27.54 -12.20
CA GLU A 84 -2.36 -27.27 -11.47
C GLU A 84 -3.36 -28.43 -11.56
N SER A 85 -3.41 -29.12 -12.71
CA SER A 85 -4.35 -30.22 -12.95
C SER A 85 -3.66 -31.42 -13.63
N PRO A 86 -2.77 -32.13 -12.93
CA PRO A 86 -1.97 -33.21 -13.53
C PRO A 86 -2.84 -34.37 -14.05
N SER A 87 -3.97 -34.65 -13.40
CA SER A 87 -4.94 -35.66 -13.82
C SER A 87 -5.60 -35.38 -15.18
N ASN A 88 -5.54 -34.13 -15.66
CA ASN A 88 -6.09 -33.72 -16.95
C ASN A 88 -5.14 -34.04 -18.11
N LEU A 89 -3.87 -34.34 -17.82
CA LEU A 89 -2.94 -34.90 -18.80
C LEU A 89 -3.21 -36.41 -18.93
N LYS A 90 -3.91 -36.81 -19.99
CA LYS A 90 -4.22 -38.21 -20.28
C LYS A 90 -3.12 -38.84 -21.12
N VAL A 91 -2.60 -39.96 -20.63
CA VAL A 91 -1.63 -40.80 -21.32
C VAL A 91 -2.31 -42.13 -21.68
N THR A 92 -2.45 -42.39 -22.98
CA THR A 92 -3.15 -43.59 -23.48
C THR A 92 -2.24 -44.37 -24.42
N PHE A 93 -1.97 -45.65 -24.14
CA PHE A 93 -1.17 -46.48 -25.03
C PHE A 93 -1.80 -46.65 -26.41
N LYS A 94 -0.98 -46.60 -27.47
CA LYS A 94 -1.41 -46.72 -28.86
C LYS A 94 -1.87 -48.15 -29.19
N GLU A 95 -1.20 -49.15 -28.63
CA GLU A 95 -1.56 -50.57 -28.82
C GLU A 95 -2.54 -51.06 -27.73
N GLU A 96 -3.53 -51.83 -28.15
CA GLU A 96 -4.60 -52.36 -27.30
C GLU A 96 -4.10 -53.30 -26.20
N LYS A 97 -3.15 -54.18 -26.54
CA LYS A 97 -2.53 -55.13 -25.63
C LYS A 97 -1.99 -54.48 -24.35
N TYR A 98 -1.46 -53.27 -24.45
CA TYR A 98 -0.95 -52.53 -23.29
C TYR A 98 -2.08 -51.79 -22.55
N ARG A 99 -3.09 -51.25 -23.25
CA ARG A 99 -4.25 -50.58 -22.62
C ARG A 99 -5.07 -51.52 -21.74
N GLU A 100 -5.20 -52.77 -22.15
CA GLU A 100 -5.99 -53.77 -21.41
C GLU A 100 -5.28 -54.31 -20.16
N ASN A 101 -3.94 -54.38 -20.20
CA ASN A 101 -3.12 -54.98 -19.14
C ASN A 101 -2.47 -53.96 -18.20
N ILE A 102 -2.35 -52.68 -18.60
CA ILE A 102 -1.65 -51.64 -17.83
C ILE A 102 -2.53 -50.38 -17.74
N THR A 103 -2.73 -49.88 -16.52
CA THR A 103 -3.32 -48.55 -16.29
C THR A 103 -2.21 -47.51 -16.19
N VAL A 104 -2.31 -46.42 -16.95
CA VAL A 104 -1.37 -45.30 -16.90
C VAL A 104 -2.09 -44.06 -16.40
N SER A 105 -1.46 -43.34 -15.48
CA SER A 105 -1.99 -42.08 -14.94
C SER A 105 -0.87 -41.14 -14.57
N VAL A 106 -1.10 -39.83 -14.71
CA VAL A 106 -0.16 -38.80 -14.25
C VAL A 106 -0.53 -38.47 -12.80
N GLU A 107 0.34 -38.79 -11.84
CA GLU A 107 0.10 -38.55 -10.42
C GLU A 107 0.37 -37.10 -10.04
N SER A 108 1.44 -36.51 -10.58
CA SER A 108 1.79 -35.12 -10.35
C SER A 108 2.64 -34.56 -11.49
N ALA A 109 2.77 -33.24 -11.53
CA ALA A 109 3.69 -32.54 -12.38
C ALA A 109 4.37 -31.41 -11.59
N GLN A 110 5.57 -31.01 -12.00
CA GLN A 110 6.38 -29.99 -11.35
C GLN A 110 6.95 -29.04 -12.40
N THR A 111 6.73 -27.75 -12.18
CA THR A 111 7.36 -26.69 -12.98
C THR A 111 8.58 -26.11 -12.27
N GLU A 112 9.56 -25.66 -13.05
CA GLU A 112 10.72 -24.91 -12.56
C GLU A 112 10.35 -23.42 -12.42
N LYS A 113 10.63 -22.84 -11.25
CA LYS A 113 10.31 -21.44 -10.92
C LYS A 113 11.55 -20.76 -10.32
N ASN A 114 11.72 -19.46 -10.57
CA ASN A 114 12.69 -18.63 -9.86
C ASN A 114 11.97 -17.51 -9.09
N ALA A 115 12.73 -16.55 -8.54
CA ALA A 115 12.18 -15.44 -7.76
C ALA A 115 11.25 -14.50 -8.57
N SER A 116 11.27 -14.58 -9.90
CA SER A 116 10.60 -13.63 -10.79
C SER A 116 9.67 -14.28 -11.81
N ILE A 117 9.85 -15.54 -12.23
CA ILE A 117 9.03 -16.16 -13.28
C ILE A 117 8.94 -17.68 -13.13
N ASN A 118 7.95 -18.29 -13.79
CA ASN A 118 7.89 -19.71 -14.05
C ASN A 118 8.75 -20.03 -15.29
N ILE A 119 9.95 -20.58 -15.06
CA ILE A 119 10.93 -20.93 -16.09
C ILE A 119 10.34 -21.99 -17.03
N SER A 120 9.64 -22.98 -16.50
CA SER A 120 8.96 -24.00 -17.29
C SER A 120 8.02 -23.40 -18.34
N ASN A 121 7.19 -22.40 -17.98
CA ASN A 121 6.32 -21.71 -18.94
C ASN A 121 7.09 -20.91 -20.00
N THR A 122 8.31 -20.43 -19.73
CA THR A 122 9.16 -19.79 -20.75
C THR A 122 9.78 -20.79 -21.72
N LYS A 123 10.15 -21.98 -21.21
CA LYS A 123 10.82 -23.01 -21.99
C LYS A 123 9.83 -23.94 -22.73
N GLY A 124 8.60 -24.07 -22.23
CA GLY A 124 7.59 -25.01 -22.73
C GLY A 124 7.87 -26.44 -22.31
N GLU A 125 8.31 -26.63 -21.06
CA GLU A 125 8.70 -27.93 -20.51
C GLU A 125 8.19 -28.15 -19.07
N VAL A 126 7.84 -29.38 -18.72
CA VAL A 126 7.37 -29.74 -17.37
C VAL A 126 7.86 -31.13 -16.98
N LYS A 127 8.18 -31.33 -15.70
CA LYS A 127 8.49 -32.67 -15.18
C LYS A 127 7.19 -33.35 -14.74
N ILE A 128 6.85 -34.50 -15.33
CA ILE A 128 5.66 -35.28 -14.98
C ILE A 128 6.04 -36.57 -14.26
N PHE A 129 5.20 -37.02 -13.33
CA PHE A 129 5.34 -38.29 -12.62
C PHE A 129 4.19 -39.20 -13.07
N VAL A 130 4.53 -40.22 -13.86
CA VAL A 130 3.57 -41.14 -14.48
C VAL A 130 3.62 -42.46 -13.75
N LYS A 131 2.47 -42.86 -13.21
CA LYS A 131 2.25 -44.17 -12.60
C LYS A 131 1.80 -45.16 -13.66
N PHE A 132 2.50 -46.28 -13.72
CA PHE A 132 2.13 -47.48 -14.45
C PHE A 132 1.66 -48.52 -13.44
N LEU A 133 0.40 -48.98 -13.56
CA LEU A 133 -0.20 -50.00 -12.71
C LEU A 133 -0.44 -51.26 -13.54
N ASN A 134 0.22 -52.36 -13.15
CA ASN A 134 -0.04 -53.68 -13.70
C ASN A 134 -1.38 -54.19 -13.16
N ARG A 135 -2.37 -54.36 -14.04
CA ARG A 135 -3.74 -54.76 -13.65
C ARG A 135 -3.83 -56.20 -13.13
N LYS A 136 -2.83 -57.05 -13.41
CA LYS A 136 -2.82 -58.45 -12.98
C LYS A 136 -2.29 -58.63 -11.56
N THR A 137 -1.30 -57.84 -11.17
CA THR A 137 -0.62 -57.97 -9.87
C THR A 137 -0.98 -56.84 -8.90
N ASN A 138 -1.63 -55.78 -9.38
CA ASN A 138 -1.79 -54.50 -8.68
C ASN A 138 -0.46 -53.83 -8.27
N ALA A 139 0.68 -54.29 -8.81
CA ALA A 139 1.96 -53.63 -8.62
C ALA A 139 2.01 -52.34 -9.44
N SER A 140 2.55 -51.27 -8.86
CA SER A 140 2.71 -49.99 -9.55
C SER A 140 4.14 -49.47 -9.49
N GLU A 141 4.58 -48.86 -10.58
CA GLU A 141 5.84 -48.15 -10.70
C GLU A 141 5.58 -46.71 -11.11
N VAL A 142 6.28 -45.75 -10.50
CA VAL A 142 6.21 -44.33 -10.86
C VAL A 142 7.51 -43.93 -11.54
N LYS A 143 7.42 -43.47 -12.78
CA LYS A 143 8.55 -42.93 -13.53
C LYS A 143 8.36 -41.44 -13.76
N ASN A 144 9.46 -40.70 -13.76
CA ASN A 144 9.42 -39.27 -14.06
C ASN A 144 9.93 -39.00 -15.47
N PHE A 145 9.29 -38.09 -16.18
CA PHE A 145 9.64 -37.71 -17.54
C PHE A 145 9.69 -36.19 -17.66
N HIS A 146 10.60 -35.70 -18.49
CA HIS A 146 10.65 -34.30 -18.87
C HIS A 146 9.82 -34.11 -20.14
N LEU A 147 8.59 -33.62 -20.02
CA LEU A 147 7.67 -33.43 -21.14
C LEU A 147 7.93 -32.07 -21.79
N THR A 148 8.22 -32.08 -23.09
CA THR A 148 8.58 -30.92 -23.91
C THR A 148 7.57 -30.72 -25.06
N GLY A 149 7.64 -29.56 -25.71
CA GLY A 149 6.73 -29.19 -26.81
C GLY A 149 5.39 -28.61 -26.33
N LEU A 150 5.37 -28.08 -25.12
CA LEU A 150 4.24 -27.35 -24.54
C LEU A 150 4.21 -25.90 -25.02
N ASN A 151 3.08 -25.23 -24.77
CA ASN A 151 2.94 -23.80 -25.05
C ASN A 151 3.94 -22.97 -24.23
N LYS A 152 4.28 -21.78 -24.72
CA LYS A 152 5.24 -20.86 -24.08
C LYS A 152 4.64 -19.48 -23.93
N ASN A 153 5.03 -18.78 -22.86
CA ASN A 153 4.76 -17.35 -22.69
C ASN A 153 5.88 -16.69 -21.87
N GLY A 154 5.68 -15.45 -21.43
CA GLY A 154 6.64 -14.71 -20.61
C GLY A 154 6.83 -15.21 -19.17
N GLY A 155 6.48 -16.46 -18.86
CA GLY A 155 6.59 -17.03 -17.51
C GLY A 155 5.35 -16.88 -16.64
N PHE A 156 4.22 -16.48 -17.23
CA PHE A 156 2.92 -16.35 -16.57
C PHE A 156 2.15 -17.67 -16.64
N ASP A 157 1.27 -17.95 -15.69
CA ASP A 157 0.36 -19.09 -15.78
C ASP A 157 -0.79 -18.84 -16.76
N HIS A 158 -1.68 -19.83 -16.88
CA HIS A 158 -2.85 -19.76 -17.77
C HIS A 158 -3.93 -18.78 -17.30
N HIS A 159 -3.81 -18.19 -16.11
CA HIS A 159 -4.64 -17.10 -15.59
C HIS A 159 -3.96 -15.73 -15.74
N GLY A 160 -2.77 -15.66 -16.33
CA GLY A 160 -1.97 -14.44 -16.43
C GLY A 160 -1.31 -14.03 -15.11
N ARG A 161 -1.22 -14.93 -14.13
CA ARG A 161 -0.54 -14.68 -12.84
C ARG A 161 0.93 -15.06 -12.94
N GLN A 162 1.76 -14.37 -12.17
CA GLN A 162 3.19 -14.65 -12.08
C GLN A 162 3.44 -15.72 -11.01
N GLU A 163 3.81 -16.92 -11.43
CA GLU A 163 4.20 -17.99 -10.52
C GLU A 163 5.70 -17.93 -10.25
N THR A 164 6.08 -17.87 -8.97
CA THR A 164 7.48 -17.76 -8.53
C THR A 164 7.78 -18.78 -7.44
N ASP A 165 9.05 -19.12 -7.25
CA ASP A 165 9.48 -19.86 -6.06
C ASP A 165 9.68 -18.85 -4.92
N PRO A 166 8.81 -18.86 -3.88
CA PRO A 166 8.91 -17.91 -2.78
C PRO A 166 10.19 -18.11 -1.95
N THR A 167 10.87 -19.26 -2.09
CA THR A 167 12.11 -19.57 -1.37
C THR A 167 13.37 -19.20 -2.14
N ALA A 168 13.28 -18.91 -3.44
CA ALA A 168 14.43 -18.63 -4.29
C ALA A 168 15.26 -17.44 -3.79
N SER A 169 14.59 -16.37 -3.33
CA SER A 169 15.26 -15.20 -2.77
C SER A 169 16.07 -15.51 -1.51
N PHE A 170 15.86 -16.66 -0.87
CA PHE A 170 16.58 -17.10 0.32
C PHE A 170 17.66 -18.14 0.00
N GLY A 171 17.84 -18.53 -1.27
CA GLY A 171 18.70 -19.66 -1.64
C GLY A 171 17.98 -21.00 -1.56
N GLY A 172 16.67 -21.02 -1.81
CA GLY A 172 15.83 -22.21 -1.75
C GLY A 172 15.41 -22.58 -0.33
N ARG A 173 14.88 -23.80 -0.16
CA ARG A 173 14.33 -24.28 1.12
C ARG A 173 15.36 -24.32 2.25
N GLU A 174 16.59 -24.75 1.96
CA GLU A 174 17.66 -24.81 2.97
C GLU A 174 18.08 -23.41 3.42
N GLY A 175 18.20 -22.48 2.48
CA GLY A 175 18.50 -21.09 2.78
C GLY A 175 17.39 -20.40 3.56
N LEU A 176 16.12 -20.68 3.26
CA LEU A 176 14.98 -20.22 4.06
C LEU A 176 15.00 -20.78 5.49
N LYS A 177 15.37 -22.06 5.67
CA LYS A 177 15.53 -22.65 7.00
C LYS A 177 16.61 -21.92 7.80
N LYS A 178 17.77 -21.64 7.19
CA LYS A 178 18.85 -20.85 7.81
C LYS A 178 18.37 -19.46 8.18
N TYR A 179 17.67 -18.77 7.27
CA TYR A 179 17.11 -17.45 7.51
C TYR A 179 16.10 -17.44 8.68
N ASN A 180 15.25 -18.46 8.78
CA ASN A 180 14.31 -18.60 9.89
C ASN A 180 15.03 -18.75 11.24
N ASP A 181 16.17 -19.44 11.28
CA ASP A 181 16.91 -19.70 12.52
C ASP A 181 17.83 -18.52 12.93
N SER A 182 18.00 -17.53 12.05
CA SER A 182 18.76 -16.31 12.30
C SER A 182 18.05 -15.32 13.22
N THR A 183 18.86 -14.55 13.95
CA THR A 183 18.43 -13.35 14.70
C THR A 183 17.96 -12.24 13.76
N GLN A 184 17.27 -11.23 14.29
CA GLN A 184 16.81 -10.10 13.46
C GLN A 184 17.96 -9.32 12.80
N LYS A 185 19.09 -9.15 13.49
CA LYS A 185 20.29 -8.49 12.94
C LYS A 185 20.91 -9.31 11.80
N GLU A 186 20.99 -10.63 11.94
CA GLU A 186 21.47 -11.52 10.88
C GLU A 186 20.55 -11.51 9.66
N ARG A 187 19.23 -11.57 9.86
CA ARG A 187 18.24 -11.45 8.77
C ARG A 187 18.36 -10.12 8.05
N PHE A 188 18.49 -9.02 8.80
CA PHE A 188 18.75 -7.71 8.23
C PHE A 188 19.98 -7.72 7.34
N ASN A 189 21.11 -8.27 7.80
CA ASN A 189 22.34 -8.31 6.99
C ASN A 189 22.14 -9.07 5.67
N ILE A 190 21.48 -10.24 5.72
CA ILE A 190 21.17 -11.05 4.53
C ILE A 190 20.33 -10.27 3.51
N ASP A 191 19.30 -9.58 3.99
CA ASP A 191 18.37 -8.87 3.13
C ASP A 191 18.97 -7.54 2.64
N ASN A 192 19.72 -6.84 3.50
CA ASN A 192 20.32 -5.54 3.22
C ASN A 192 21.43 -5.64 2.16
N GLU A 193 22.23 -6.71 2.18
CA GLU A 193 23.26 -6.95 1.14
C GLU A 193 22.65 -7.04 -0.28
N LYS A 194 21.49 -7.67 -0.40
CA LYS A 194 20.76 -7.75 -1.68
C LYS A 194 20.15 -6.41 -2.05
N TYR A 195 19.59 -5.72 -1.06
CA TYR A 195 18.96 -4.43 -1.25
C TYR A 195 19.96 -3.33 -1.65
N MET A 196 21.17 -3.31 -1.07
CA MET A 196 22.23 -2.36 -1.44
C MET A 196 22.71 -2.54 -2.87
N ARG A 197 22.95 -3.78 -3.31
CA ARG A 197 23.30 -4.08 -4.71
C ARG A 197 22.26 -3.56 -5.70
N MET A 198 20.97 -3.67 -5.35
CA MET A 198 19.89 -3.12 -6.16
C MET A 198 19.94 -1.59 -6.20
N LEU A 199 20.11 -0.92 -5.05
CA LEU A 199 20.20 0.54 -5.00
C LEU A 199 21.40 1.07 -5.78
N GLU A 200 22.58 0.47 -5.62
CA GLU A 200 23.79 0.82 -6.38
C GLU A 200 23.54 0.69 -7.89
N SER A 201 22.89 -0.39 -8.34
CA SER A 201 22.52 -0.56 -9.75
C SER A 201 21.60 0.54 -10.27
N ILE A 202 20.62 0.98 -9.44
CA ILE A 202 19.71 2.08 -9.78
C ILE A 202 20.47 3.40 -9.95
N TYR A 203 21.36 3.74 -9.01
CA TYR A 203 22.15 4.97 -9.10
C TYR A 203 23.13 4.97 -10.28
N ASN A 204 23.67 3.81 -10.65
CA ASN A 204 24.65 3.70 -11.72
C ASN A 204 24.00 3.67 -13.13
N GLN A 205 22.66 3.67 -13.25
CA GLN A 205 21.91 3.59 -14.51
C GLN A 205 22.40 2.48 -15.46
N GLY A 206 22.96 1.39 -14.92
CA GLY A 206 23.54 0.31 -15.73
C GLY A 206 24.88 0.64 -16.41
N SER A 207 25.51 1.78 -16.14
CA SER A 207 26.80 2.19 -16.72
C SER A 207 28.01 1.37 -16.22
N GLY A 208 27.83 0.58 -15.16
CA GLY A 208 28.89 -0.23 -14.54
C GLY A 208 29.93 0.58 -13.75
N GLN A 209 29.84 1.91 -13.71
CA GLN A 209 30.70 2.75 -12.87
C GLN A 209 30.18 2.76 -11.44
N ALA A 210 31.07 2.74 -10.45
CA ALA A 210 30.69 2.86 -9.04
C ALA A 210 30.21 4.28 -8.71
N ILE A 211 29.09 4.38 -7.99
CA ILE A 211 28.58 5.65 -7.46
C ILE A 211 29.57 6.26 -6.47
N ASP A 212 29.90 7.54 -6.65
CA ASP A 212 30.56 8.33 -5.61
C ASP A 212 29.54 8.79 -4.58
N ILE A 213 29.33 7.98 -3.55
CA ILE A 213 28.33 8.23 -2.48
C ILE A 213 28.63 9.54 -1.75
N LYS A 214 29.91 9.88 -1.53
CA LYS A 214 30.27 11.14 -0.82
C LYS A 214 29.81 12.34 -1.63
N LYS A 215 30.12 12.36 -2.93
CA LYS A 215 29.70 13.44 -3.83
C LYS A 215 28.19 13.46 -4.03
N GLU A 216 27.57 12.29 -4.19
CA GLU A 216 26.14 12.19 -4.50
C GLU A 216 25.29 12.74 -3.34
N PHE A 217 25.62 12.41 -2.10
CA PHE A 217 24.83 12.83 -0.94
C PHE A 217 25.42 14.04 -0.18
N GLY A 218 26.49 14.65 -0.71
CA GLY A 218 27.15 15.81 -0.11
C GLY A 218 27.72 15.52 1.28
N LEU A 219 28.33 14.33 1.45
CA LEU A 219 28.81 13.84 2.72
C LEU A 219 30.29 14.18 2.91
N VAL A 220 30.62 14.90 3.99
CA VAL A 220 31.98 15.37 4.28
C VAL A 220 32.50 14.70 5.55
N LEU A 221 32.93 13.44 5.44
CA LEU A 221 33.61 12.69 6.51
C LEU A 221 34.91 12.05 6.02
N SER A 222 35.89 12.02 6.92
CA SER A 222 37.09 11.19 6.82
C SER A 222 36.77 9.71 7.03
N ASP A 223 37.65 8.83 6.56
CA ASP A 223 37.43 7.38 6.68
C ASP A 223 37.46 6.90 8.14
N ASP A 224 38.21 7.58 9.02
CA ASP A 224 38.21 7.27 10.46
C ASP A 224 36.91 7.69 11.15
N GLN A 225 36.33 8.82 10.76
CA GLN A 225 34.99 9.21 11.23
C GLN A 225 33.92 8.23 10.76
N ILE A 226 34.05 7.67 9.56
CA ILE A 226 33.13 6.64 9.05
C ILE A 226 33.29 5.33 9.83
N LYS A 227 34.52 4.92 10.17
CA LYS A 227 34.75 3.75 11.03
C LYS A 227 34.17 3.95 12.42
N GLU A 228 34.34 5.13 13.02
CA GLU A 228 33.74 5.48 14.30
C GLU A 228 32.21 5.43 14.23
N PHE A 229 31.62 6.02 13.19
CA PHE A 229 30.18 5.94 12.96
C PHE A 229 29.72 4.48 12.87
N ASN A 230 30.36 3.65 12.05
CA ASN A 230 29.94 2.26 11.86
C ASN A 230 30.04 1.44 13.14
N LYS A 231 31.08 1.67 13.96
CA LYS A 231 31.21 1.03 15.27
C LYS A 231 30.06 1.42 16.19
N LEU A 232 29.75 2.72 16.29
CA LEU A 232 28.68 3.20 17.15
C LEU A 232 27.29 2.82 16.63
N ALA A 233 27.09 2.82 15.31
CA ALA A 233 25.88 2.33 14.65
C ALA A 233 25.61 0.87 15.02
N GLU A 234 26.65 0.04 15.06
CA GLU A 234 26.53 -1.35 15.51
C GLU A 234 26.03 -1.46 16.96
N GLU A 235 26.54 -0.60 17.87
CA GLU A 235 26.15 -0.57 19.28
C GLU A 235 24.71 -0.10 19.53
N VAL A 236 24.14 0.65 18.59
CA VAL A 236 22.78 1.20 18.67
C VAL A 236 21.84 0.59 17.62
N SER A 237 22.19 -0.57 17.07
CA SER A 237 21.37 -1.30 16.08
C SER A 237 20.94 -0.42 14.90
N PHE A 238 21.85 0.40 14.37
CA PHE A 238 21.68 1.22 13.17
C PHE A 238 22.57 0.69 12.03
N ASP A 239 22.22 0.98 10.78
CA ASP A 239 22.98 0.52 9.62
C ASP A 239 24.29 1.34 9.43
N THR A 240 25.19 0.83 8.60
CA THR A 240 26.44 1.53 8.29
C THR A 240 26.17 2.86 7.57
N TYR A 241 27.16 3.76 7.64
CA TYR A 241 27.07 5.12 7.10
C TYR A 241 26.68 5.14 5.61
N TYR A 242 27.37 4.36 4.77
CA TYR A 242 27.11 4.36 3.34
C TYR A 242 25.83 3.63 2.94
N ASN A 243 25.47 2.53 3.63
CA ASN A 243 24.19 1.89 3.37
C ASN A 243 23.02 2.83 3.67
N SER A 244 23.12 3.56 4.79
CA SER A 244 22.14 4.56 5.19
C SER A 244 22.07 5.73 4.18
N ALA A 245 23.21 6.16 3.65
CA ALA A 245 23.26 7.18 2.60
C ALA A 245 22.52 6.73 1.33
N LEU A 246 22.79 5.50 0.85
CA LEU A 246 22.13 4.93 -0.33
C LEU A 246 20.61 4.82 -0.16
N LYS A 247 20.13 4.55 1.07
CA LYS A 247 18.71 4.55 1.44
C LYS A 247 18.09 5.96 1.49
N GLY A 248 18.91 7.00 1.43
CA GLY A 248 18.51 8.40 1.50
C GLY A 248 18.26 8.90 2.93
N PHE A 249 18.85 8.25 3.93
CA PHE A 249 18.67 8.63 5.34
C PHE A 249 19.36 9.96 5.66
N THR A 250 18.86 10.64 6.68
CA THR A 250 19.51 11.78 7.33
C THR A 250 20.75 11.30 8.07
N LEU A 251 21.90 11.92 7.82
CA LEU A 251 23.19 11.48 8.35
C LEU A 251 23.96 12.60 9.03
N PRO A 252 24.82 12.29 10.01
CA PRO A 252 25.68 13.28 10.62
C PRO A 252 26.81 13.65 9.66
N VAL A 253 27.17 14.93 9.65
CA VAL A 253 28.37 15.50 9.02
C VAL A 253 29.04 16.46 10.01
N PHE A 254 30.27 16.88 9.74
CA PHE A 254 31.02 17.75 10.63
C PHE A 254 31.02 19.20 10.14
N GLU A 255 30.66 20.14 11.01
CA GLU A 255 30.88 21.57 10.85
C GLU A 255 31.87 22.05 11.93
N GLY A 256 33.15 22.12 11.56
CA GLY A 256 34.23 22.22 12.55
C GLY A 256 34.28 20.95 13.40
N GLU A 257 34.27 21.10 14.73
CA GLU A 257 34.27 19.97 15.67
C GLU A 257 32.87 19.43 16.00
N LYS A 258 31.80 20.07 15.50
CA LYS A 258 30.42 19.72 15.86
C LYS A 258 29.79 18.76 14.84
N LYS A 259 29.18 17.67 15.32
CA LYS A 259 28.31 16.78 14.53
C LYS A 259 26.96 17.47 14.30
N LYS A 260 26.59 17.70 13.05
CA LYS A 260 25.30 18.25 12.58
C LYS A 260 24.66 17.31 11.58
N LEU A 261 23.34 17.39 11.40
CA LEU A 261 22.61 16.53 10.48
C LEU A 261 22.52 17.15 9.08
N ARG A 262 22.72 16.32 8.06
CA ARG A 262 22.43 16.64 6.67
C ARG A 262 21.31 15.73 6.19
N ILE A 263 20.19 16.34 5.81
CA ILE A 263 19.07 15.62 5.18
C ILE A 263 19.36 15.47 3.68
N ASN A 264 18.96 14.34 3.11
CA ASN A 264 18.94 14.19 1.66
C ASN A 264 17.80 15.04 1.10
N ASP A 265 18.10 16.19 0.48
CA ASP A 265 17.14 17.17 -0.05
C ASP A 265 16.57 16.80 -1.45
N ARG A 266 16.98 15.67 -2.04
CA ARG A 266 16.53 15.15 -3.35
C ARG A 266 15.18 14.39 -3.24
N PRO A 267 14.51 14.02 -4.35
CA PRO A 267 13.36 13.12 -4.30
C PRO A 267 13.64 11.85 -3.48
N GLU A 268 12.60 11.30 -2.87
CA GLU A 268 12.71 10.10 -2.03
C GLU A 268 13.34 8.95 -2.82
N VAL A 269 14.27 8.22 -2.19
CA VAL A 269 14.87 7.02 -2.79
C VAL A 269 13.79 5.95 -2.95
N ASN A 270 13.70 5.38 -4.15
CA ASN A 270 12.74 4.31 -4.47
C ASN A 270 12.95 3.10 -3.56
N LYS A 271 11.83 2.57 -3.05
CA LYS A 271 11.81 1.45 -2.12
C LYS A 271 11.07 0.27 -2.72
N GLY A 272 11.76 -0.88 -2.74
CA GLY A 272 11.22 -2.15 -3.22
C GLY A 272 10.56 -2.96 -2.11
N PRO A 273 9.84 -4.03 -2.48
CA PRO A 273 9.14 -4.91 -1.54
C PRO A 273 10.12 -5.77 -0.74
N SER A 274 9.64 -6.29 0.40
CA SER A 274 10.35 -7.34 1.13
C SER A 274 9.98 -8.73 0.59
N PHE A 275 10.99 -9.56 0.33
CA PHE A 275 10.78 -10.97 0.00
C PHE A 275 10.18 -11.75 1.17
N THR A 276 10.59 -11.41 2.40
CA THR A 276 10.05 -12.02 3.63
C THR A 276 8.56 -11.73 3.77
N ASP A 277 8.12 -10.51 3.45
CA ASP A 277 6.69 -10.17 3.47
C ASP A 277 5.90 -10.92 2.41
N SER A 278 6.52 -11.37 1.32
CA SER A 278 5.84 -12.09 0.24
C SER A 278 5.80 -13.61 0.42
N LEU A 279 6.46 -14.14 1.47
CA LEU A 279 6.52 -15.58 1.74
C LEU A 279 5.13 -16.19 1.90
N GLY A 280 4.83 -17.17 1.04
CA GLY A 280 3.58 -17.93 1.08
C GLY A 280 2.35 -17.19 0.56
N THR A 281 2.53 -16.06 -0.13
CA THR A 281 1.43 -15.19 -0.59
C THR A 281 1.62 -14.73 -2.03
N ASN A 282 0.54 -14.25 -2.66
CA ASN A 282 0.65 -13.60 -3.96
C ASN A 282 1.24 -12.19 -3.80
N HIS A 283 2.51 -12.03 -4.17
CA HIS A 283 3.25 -10.76 -4.04
C HIS A 283 2.64 -9.59 -4.82
N VAL A 284 1.79 -9.85 -5.83
CA VAL A 284 1.09 -8.82 -6.59
C VAL A 284 -0.10 -8.26 -5.82
N GLN A 285 -0.69 -9.05 -4.92
CA GLN A 285 -1.91 -8.75 -4.15
C GLN A 285 -1.62 -8.52 -2.66
N SER A 286 -0.40 -8.11 -2.32
CA SER A 286 0.06 -7.86 -0.95
C SER A 286 -0.21 -6.43 -0.47
N HIS A 287 -1.18 -5.73 -1.05
CA HIS A 287 -1.58 -4.37 -0.63
C HIS A 287 -2.64 -4.35 0.49
N GLY A 288 -3.24 -5.50 0.77
CA GLY A 288 -4.30 -5.70 1.77
C GLY A 288 -5.49 -6.46 1.19
N LEU A 289 -6.50 -6.68 2.03
CA LEU A 289 -7.73 -7.37 1.66
C LEU A 289 -8.89 -6.38 1.63
N ALA A 290 -9.50 -6.22 0.46
CA ALA A 290 -10.68 -5.38 0.28
C ALA A 290 -11.98 -6.14 0.58
N ARG A 291 -13.02 -5.42 1.01
CA ARG A 291 -14.43 -5.83 1.03
C ARG A 291 -14.73 -7.10 1.83
N THR A 292 -13.89 -7.44 2.82
CA THR A 292 -14.10 -8.63 3.66
C THR A 292 -13.64 -8.37 5.09
N LEU A 293 -14.54 -8.64 6.04
CA LEU A 293 -14.24 -8.67 7.47
C LEU A 293 -14.07 -10.13 7.89
N ILE A 294 -12.84 -10.57 8.17
CA ILE A 294 -12.54 -12.00 8.39
C ILE A 294 -12.80 -12.48 9.83
N ASN A 295 -12.96 -11.55 10.79
CA ASN A 295 -13.19 -11.85 12.21
C ASN A 295 -13.89 -10.69 12.94
N ASP A 296 -14.29 -10.93 14.19
CA ASP A 296 -14.99 -9.94 15.03
C ASP A 296 -14.11 -8.74 15.45
N THR A 297 -12.78 -8.89 15.44
CA THR A 297 -11.87 -7.78 15.72
C THR A 297 -11.97 -6.73 14.61
N TYR A 298 -11.83 -7.16 13.34
CA TYR A 298 -12.03 -6.23 12.21
C TYR A 298 -13.44 -5.67 12.16
N LYS A 299 -14.48 -6.48 12.49
CA LYS A 299 -15.85 -5.97 12.58
C LYS A 299 -15.97 -4.85 13.62
N THR A 300 -15.42 -5.06 14.82
CA THR A 300 -15.43 -4.04 15.89
C THR A 300 -14.71 -2.77 15.46
N ILE A 301 -13.56 -2.89 14.80
CA ILE A 301 -12.82 -1.73 14.27
C ILE A 301 -13.65 -1.02 13.19
N ALA A 302 -14.28 -1.76 12.28
CA ALA A 302 -15.10 -1.21 11.20
C ALA A 302 -16.29 -0.42 11.75
N GLU A 303 -16.98 -0.92 12.77
CA GLU A 303 -18.09 -0.21 13.44
C GLU A 303 -17.68 1.13 14.06
N GLN A 304 -16.38 1.35 14.29
CA GLN A 304 -15.81 2.52 14.95
C GLN A 304 -15.01 3.41 13.98
N THR A 305 -14.96 3.05 12.70
CA THR A 305 -14.16 3.68 11.67
C THR A 305 -15.06 4.14 10.52
N PHE A 306 -14.74 5.28 9.94
CA PHE A 306 -15.58 5.98 8.98
C PHE A 306 -14.75 6.39 7.77
N GLN A 307 -15.35 6.31 6.59
CA GLN A 307 -14.87 7.08 5.45
C GLN A 307 -15.39 8.50 5.60
N VAL A 308 -14.52 9.49 5.44
CA VAL A 308 -14.87 10.91 5.56
C VAL A 308 -14.46 11.67 4.31
N LYS A 309 -15.27 12.67 3.93
CA LYS A 309 -14.95 13.63 2.88
C LYS A 309 -15.30 15.04 3.35
N PHE A 310 -14.35 15.95 3.25
CA PHE A 310 -14.51 17.37 3.51
C PHE A 310 -14.50 18.12 2.18
N THR A 311 -15.56 18.86 1.89
CA THR A 311 -15.65 19.74 0.72
C THR A 311 -15.54 21.18 1.17
N TYR A 312 -14.66 21.94 0.52
CA TYR A 312 -14.38 23.33 0.89
C TYR A 312 -14.16 24.20 -0.35
N LYS A 313 -14.38 25.51 -0.22
CA LYS A 313 -14.01 26.47 -1.27
C LYS A 313 -12.49 26.62 -1.27
N LYS A 314 -11.87 26.34 -2.42
CA LYS A 314 -10.43 26.42 -2.59
C LYS A 314 -9.94 27.85 -2.35
N ASP A 315 -8.86 27.99 -1.59
CA ASP A 315 -8.24 29.29 -1.27
C ASP A 315 -6.95 29.55 -2.08
N PHE A 316 -6.43 28.53 -2.76
CA PHE A 316 -5.19 28.59 -3.56
C PHE A 316 -3.95 29.04 -2.78
N SER A 317 -3.98 28.97 -1.45
CA SER A 317 -2.89 29.50 -0.60
C SER A 317 -1.58 28.78 -0.86
N GLU A 318 -1.60 27.45 -1.02
CA GLU A 318 -0.41 26.65 -1.34
C GLU A 318 0.16 27.00 -2.72
N GLU A 319 -0.69 27.09 -3.75
CA GLU A 319 -0.23 27.45 -5.10
C GLU A 319 0.33 28.87 -5.17
N ILE A 320 -0.31 29.82 -4.48
CA ILE A 320 0.17 31.20 -4.38
C ILE A 320 1.54 31.24 -3.68
N ALA A 321 1.71 30.52 -2.57
CA ALA A 321 2.99 30.45 -1.86
C ALA A 321 4.11 29.83 -2.70
N ILE A 322 3.79 28.81 -3.52
CA ILE A 322 4.74 28.22 -4.47
C ILE A 322 5.14 29.24 -5.54
N LEU A 323 4.18 29.99 -6.09
CA LEU A 323 4.47 31.03 -7.07
C LEU A 323 5.38 32.11 -6.47
N ASP A 324 5.12 32.55 -5.24
CA ASP A 324 5.97 33.52 -4.53
C ASP A 324 7.39 33.00 -4.32
N LYS A 325 7.53 31.74 -3.93
CA LYS A 325 8.84 31.09 -3.80
C LYS A 325 9.57 31.02 -5.13
N ASN A 326 8.88 30.66 -6.21
CA ASN A 326 9.47 30.60 -7.55
C ASN A 326 9.89 31.98 -8.05
N ILE A 327 9.07 33.01 -7.82
CA ILE A 327 9.42 34.40 -8.15
C ILE A 327 10.71 34.81 -7.43
N ASN A 328 10.82 34.55 -6.13
CA ASN A 328 12.01 34.87 -5.35
C ASN A 328 13.24 34.06 -5.79
N LEU A 329 13.05 32.78 -6.15
CA LEU A 329 14.12 31.94 -6.68
C LEU A 329 14.62 32.48 -8.02
N ILE A 330 13.73 32.83 -8.94
CA ILE A 330 14.10 33.39 -10.24
C ILE A 330 14.85 34.69 -10.06
N LYS A 331 14.41 35.58 -9.15
CA LYS A 331 15.13 36.82 -8.80
C LYS A 331 16.58 36.59 -8.34
N SER A 332 16.90 35.40 -7.82
CA SER A 332 18.24 35.04 -7.37
C SER A 332 19.12 34.41 -8.46
N TRP A 333 18.58 34.08 -9.63
CA TRP A 333 19.34 33.44 -10.71
C TRP A 333 20.34 34.39 -11.35
N ASP A 334 21.54 33.87 -11.61
CA ASP A 334 22.50 34.49 -12.52
C ASP A 334 22.19 34.11 -13.98
N GLU A 335 22.89 34.75 -14.94
CA GLU A 335 22.68 34.50 -16.37
C GLU A 335 22.89 33.04 -16.76
N LYS A 336 23.85 32.35 -16.12
CA LYS A 336 24.13 30.95 -16.37
C LYS A 336 22.97 30.07 -15.93
N THR A 337 22.47 30.25 -14.71
CA THR A 337 21.34 29.48 -14.16
C THR A 337 20.08 29.70 -14.98
N LEU A 338 19.83 30.93 -15.42
CA LEU A 338 18.71 31.25 -16.32
C LEU A 338 18.85 30.53 -17.66
N LYS A 339 20.05 30.53 -18.26
CA LYS A 339 20.32 29.80 -19.51
C LYS A 339 20.10 28.31 -19.35
N ASP A 340 20.70 27.71 -18.31
CA ASP A 340 20.59 26.27 -18.02
C ASP A 340 19.13 25.86 -17.79
N PHE A 341 18.34 26.70 -17.10
CA PHE A 341 16.91 26.48 -16.92
C PHE A 341 16.16 26.46 -18.26
N LYS A 342 16.35 27.47 -19.11
CA LYS A 342 15.66 27.57 -20.41
C LYS A 342 16.02 26.41 -21.34
N GLU A 343 17.30 26.06 -21.41
CA GLU A 343 17.76 24.90 -22.18
C GLU A 343 17.18 23.59 -21.62
N GLY A 344 17.06 23.47 -20.31
CA GLY A 344 16.41 22.35 -19.64
C GLY A 344 14.93 22.20 -20.01
N GLU A 345 14.17 23.30 -19.98
CA GLU A 345 12.75 23.31 -20.37
C GLU A 345 12.57 23.01 -21.87
N ALA A 346 13.41 23.59 -22.73
CA ALA A 346 13.43 23.27 -24.16
C ALA A 346 13.68 21.78 -24.41
N ARG A 347 14.60 21.16 -23.66
CA ARG A 347 14.88 19.72 -23.76
C ARG A 347 13.72 18.85 -23.27
N LYS A 348 13.01 19.26 -22.21
CA LYS A 348 11.79 18.56 -21.76
C LYS A 348 10.71 18.59 -22.84
N LEU A 349 10.58 19.71 -23.54
CA LEU A 349 9.66 19.85 -24.65
C LEU A 349 10.04 18.92 -25.81
N ASP A 350 11.33 18.84 -26.15
CA ASP A 350 11.84 17.88 -27.15
C ASP A 350 11.48 16.42 -26.77
N LEU A 351 11.61 16.05 -25.49
CA LEU A 351 11.24 14.71 -25.00
C LEU A 351 9.73 14.46 -25.08
N GLN A 352 8.92 15.45 -24.71
CA GLN A 352 7.46 15.34 -24.72
C GLN A 352 6.92 15.14 -26.14
N TYR A 353 7.35 15.98 -27.09
CA TYR A 353 6.92 15.89 -28.48
C TYR A 353 7.60 14.72 -29.22
N GLY A 354 8.81 14.33 -28.80
CA GLY A 354 9.59 13.27 -29.44
C GLY A 354 8.87 11.92 -29.49
N PHE A 355 8.13 11.55 -28.44
CA PHE A 355 7.33 10.31 -28.44
C PHE A 355 6.18 10.35 -29.45
N GLU A 356 5.45 11.46 -29.53
CA GLU A 356 4.34 11.62 -30.47
C GLU A 356 4.85 11.68 -31.92
N ILE A 357 5.93 12.41 -32.16
CA ILE A 357 6.63 12.48 -33.45
C ILE A 357 7.08 11.09 -33.88
N GLN A 358 7.75 10.32 -33.01
CA GLN A 358 8.24 8.98 -33.33
C GLN A 358 7.09 8.01 -33.59
N LYS A 359 5.99 8.11 -32.84
CA LYS A 359 4.77 7.32 -33.06
C LYS A 359 4.19 7.61 -34.44
N LEU A 360 3.98 8.88 -34.78
CA LEU A 360 3.47 9.30 -36.09
C LEU A 360 4.40 8.88 -37.23
N GLU A 361 5.73 9.03 -37.07
CA GLU A 361 6.71 8.57 -38.06
C GLU A 361 6.64 7.05 -38.30
N ASN A 362 6.40 6.27 -37.24
CA ASN A 362 6.23 4.82 -37.36
C ASN A 362 4.88 4.45 -38.00
N GLU A 363 3.80 5.15 -37.66
CA GLU A 363 2.48 5.00 -38.31
C GLU A 363 2.60 5.28 -39.82
N ILE A 364 3.28 6.36 -40.22
CA ILE A 364 3.50 6.70 -41.64
C ILE A 364 4.28 5.59 -42.38
N LYS A 365 5.25 4.95 -41.74
CA LYS A 365 6.08 3.89 -42.34
C LYS A 365 5.30 2.60 -42.64
N ILE A 366 4.24 2.31 -41.88
CA ILE A 366 3.46 1.07 -42.02
C ILE A 366 2.21 1.22 -42.89
N ILE A 367 1.86 2.45 -43.31
CA ILE A 367 0.72 2.71 -44.21
C ILE A 367 0.97 2.06 -45.58
N ASN A 368 -0.06 1.44 -46.12
CA ASN A 368 0.00 0.77 -47.42
C ASN A 368 0.30 1.78 -48.54
N PRO A 369 1.21 1.48 -49.49
CA PRO A 369 1.50 2.35 -50.64
C PRO A 369 0.27 2.83 -51.44
N ASN A 370 -0.83 2.08 -51.41
CA ASN A 370 -2.08 2.42 -52.10
C ASN A 370 -2.98 3.40 -51.34
N GLU A 371 -2.66 3.76 -50.09
CA GLU A 371 -3.43 4.66 -49.22
C GLU A 371 -2.82 6.07 -49.14
N GLN A 372 -2.51 6.64 -50.31
CA GLN A 372 -1.74 7.88 -50.43
C GLN A 372 -2.39 9.11 -49.76
N GLY A 373 -3.72 9.12 -49.65
CA GLY A 373 -4.47 10.17 -48.95
C GLY A 373 -4.26 10.16 -47.43
N ILE A 374 -4.30 8.97 -46.81
CA ILE A 374 -4.07 8.79 -45.37
C ILE A 374 -2.62 9.13 -45.02
N LYS A 375 -1.68 8.72 -45.89
CA LYS A 375 -0.27 9.06 -45.75
C LYS A 375 -0.03 10.58 -45.78
N SER A 376 -0.62 11.28 -46.74
CA SER A 376 -0.49 12.75 -46.88
C SER A 376 -1.07 13.50 -45.67
N GLU A 377 -2.20 13.05 -45.13
CA GLU A 377 -2.81 13.64 -43.93
C GLU A 377 -1.91 13.46 -42.69
N LYS A 378 -1.34 12.27 -42.50
CA LYS A 378 -0.41 11.98 -41.40
C LYS A 378 0.92 12.73 -41.53
N GLU A 379 1.43 12.90 -42.75
CA GLU A 379 2.61 13.73 -43.03
C GLU A 379 2.36 15.21 -42.71
N LYS A 380 1.15 15.71 -42.98
CA LYS A 380 0.73 17.06 -42.59
C LYS A 380 0.65 17.21 -41.08
N GLU A 381 0.05 16.25 -40.37
CA GLU A 381 -0.02 16.21 -38.91
C GLU A 381 1.39 16.21 -38.28
N LEU A 382 2.31 15.40 -38.81
CA LEU A 382 3.70 15.36 -38.38
C LEU A 382 4.40 16.73 -38.57
N LYS A 383 4.16 17.39 -39.70
CA LYS A 383 4.73 18.72 -39.98
C LYS A 383 4.19 19.77 -39.00
N GLU A 384 2.88 19.83 -38.82
CA GLU A 384 2.25 20.75 -37.87
C GLU A 384 2.78 20.55 -36.44
N LEU A 385 2.99 19.29 -36.04
CA LEU A 385 3.54 18.95 -34.73
C LEU A 385 5.00 19.41 -34.57
N LYS A 386 5.85 19.23 -35.60
CA LYS A 386 7.23 19.72 -35.62
C LYS A 386 7.32 21.24 -35.61
N ASP A 387 6.50 21.92 -36.43
CA ASP A 387 6.44 23.38 -36.48
C ASP A 387 6.00 23.97 -35.12
N LYS A 388 5.05 23.30 -34.45
CA LYS A 388 4.60 23.67 -33.11
C LYS A 388 5.71 23.51 -32.06
N LEU A 389 6.44 22.40 -32.08
CA LEU A 389 7.59 22.17 -31.19
C LEU A 389 8.64 23.28 -31.34
N GLU A 390 9.06 23.59 -32.57
CA GLU A 390 10.07 24.62 -32.82
C GLU A 390 9.62 26.01 -32.36
N LYS A 391 8.33 26.33 -32.59
CA LYS A 391 7.75 27.59 -32.12
C LYS A 391 7.77 27.68 -30.58
N GLU A 392 7.25 26.68 -29.89
CA GLU A 392 7.20 26.65 -28.41
C GLU A 392 8.61 26.66 -27.80
N LYS A 393 9.57 25.96 -28.43
CA LYS A 393 10.98 25.96 -28.02
C LYS A 393 11.62 27.33 -28.14
N LYS A 394 11.37 28.03 -29.25
CA LYS A 394 11.86 29.39 -29.46
C LYS A 394 11.28 30.36 -28.42
N GLU A 395 9.98 30.27 -28.14
CA GLU A 395 9.32 31.07 -27.09
C GLU A 395 9.97 30.85 -25.71
N ILE A 396 10.30 29.60 -25.34
CA ILE A 396 11.00 29.28 -24.09
C ILE A 396 12.38 29.95 -24.03
N LEU A 397 13.17 29.86 -25.10
CA LEU A 397 14.53 30.37 -25.13
C LEU A 397 14.61 31.90 -25.13
N GLU A 398 13.59 32.59 -25.65
CA GLU A 398 13.47 34.05 -25.68
C GLU A 398 13.11 34.66 -24.31
N HIS A 399 12.66 33.86 -23.34
CA HIS A 399 12.31 34.39 -22.02
C HIS A 399 13.52 35.04 -21.30
N THR A 400 13.30 36.24 -20.80
CA THR A 400 14.15 36.92 -19.82
C THR A 400 13.68 36.62 -18.39
N GLN A 401 14.54 36.84 -17.41
CA GLN A 401 14.20 36.74 -15.98
C GLN A 401 12.91 37.52 -15.64
N ASP A 402 12.82 38.78 -16.10
CA ASP A 402 11.62 39.62 -15.92
C ASP A 402 10.37 39.04 -16.59
N SER A 403 10.52 38.47 -17.78
CA SER A 403 9.38 37.86 -18.48
C SER A 403 8.85 36.63 -17.73
N LEU A 404 9.73 35.82 -17.14
CA LEU A 404 9.35 34.66 -16.32
C LEU A 404 8.67 35.09 -15.02
N ILE A 405 9.20 36.12 -14.36
CA ILE A 405 8.59 36.70 -13.15
C ILE A 405 7.17 37.20 -13.48
N LYS A 406 7.00 37.97 -14.57
CA LYS A 406 5.68 38.46 -15.00
C LYS A 406 4.69 37.33 -15.29
N ILE A 407 5.14 36.19 -15.83
CA ILE A 407 4.29 35.02 -16.05
C ILE A 407 3.77 34.48 -14.72
N TYR A 408 4.64 34.30 -13.73
CA TYR A 408 4.23 33.80 -12.41
C TYR A 408 3.39 34.80 -11.62
N GLU A 409 3.69 36.11 -11.70
CA GLU A 409 2.86 37.16 -11.11
C GLU A 409 1.46 37.20 -11.72
N LYS A 410 1.35 37.06 -13.06
CA LYS A 410 0.05 36.98 -13.74
C LYS A 410 -0.74 35.76 -13.31
N GLU A 411 -0.10 34.60 -13.18
CA GLU A 411 -0.78 33.39 -12.69
C GLU A 411 -1.20 33.54 -11.23
N LYS A 412 -0.35 34.14 -10.37
CA LYS A 412 -0.69 34.45 -8.99
C LYS A 412 -1.93 35.34 -8.90
N SER A 413 -1.99 36.43 -9.68
CA SER A 413 -3.15 37.32 -9.69
C SER A 413 -4.44 36.62 -10.10
N LYS A 414 -4.39 35.69 -11.08
CA LYS A 414 -5.57 34.87 -11.42
C LYS A 414 -6.02 33.97 -10.29
N LEU A 415 -5.08 33.36 -9.56
CA LEU A 415 -5.42 32.52 -8.40
C LEU A 415 -6.03 33.34 -7.26
N VAL A 416 -5.51 34.55 -7.03
CA VAL A 416 -6.09 35.51 -6.06
C VAL A 416 -7.52 35.90 -6.45
N GLU A 417 -7.76 36.23 -7.72
CA GLU A 417 -9.10 36.55 -8.21
C GLU A 417 -10.06 35.36 -8.03
N LYS A 418 -9.62 34.13 -8.36
CA LYS A 418 -10.41 32.91 -8.14
C LYS A 418 -10.71 32.65 -6.66
N ARG A 419 -9.74 32.89 -5.78
CA ARG A 419 -9.90 32.77 -4.32
C ARG A 419 -11.00 33.69 -3.80
N GLU A 420 -11.00 34.93 -4.27
CA GLU A 420 -11.97 35.97 -3.88
C GLU A 420 -13.39 35.66 -4.39
N LYS A 421 -13.52 35.15 -5.62
CA LYS A 421 -14.82 34.70 -6.15
C LYS A 421 -15.36 33.45 -5.46
N GLY A 422 -14.48 32.56 -4.98
CA GLY A 422 -14.86 31.38 -4.21
C GLY A 422 -15.65 30.32 -5.01
N GLU A 423 -15.44 30.26 -6.32
CA GLU A 423 -16.18 29.39 -7.25
C GLU A 423 -15.64 27.95 -7.32
N GLU A 424 -14.35 27.73 -7.05
CA GLU A 424 -13.72 26.41 -7.17
C GLU A 424 -13.83 25.64 -5.85
N LEU A 425 -14.42 24.45 -5.89
CA LEU A 425 -14.47 23.52 -4.76
C LEU A 425 -13.30 22.53 -4.83
N ALA A 426 -12.78 22.18 -3.67
CA ALA A 426 -11.85 21.09 -3.47
C ALA A 426 -12.42 20.10 -2.45
N ASN A 427 -11.96 18.86 -2.53
CA ASN A 427 -12.34 17.79 -1.62
C ASN A 427 -11.09 17.16 -1.05
N GLU A 428 -11.12 16.86 0.25
CA GLU A 428 -10.16 15.97 0.90
C GLU A 428 -10.94 14.76 1.42
N SER A 429 -10.42 13.55 1.20
CA SER A 429 -11.07 12.31 1.65
C SER A 429 -10.09 11.44 2.39
N GLY A 430 -10.56 10.80 3.45
CA GLY A 430 -9.74 9.94 4.29
C GLY A 430 -10.57 8.99 5.13
N THR A 431 -9.90 8.43 6.10
CA THR A 431 -10.46 7.57 7.13
C THR A 431 -10.36 8.29 8.48
N MET A 432 -11.37 8.13 9.33
CA MET A 432 -11.33 8.61 10.71
C MET A 432 -12.00 7.59 11.64
N TRP A 433 -11.75 7.68 12.94
CA TRP A 433 -12.29 6.73 13.91
C TRP A 433 -12.60 7.41 15.24
N ILE A 434 -13.57 6.87 15.99
CA ILE A 434 -13.96 7.45 17.29
C ILE A 434 -12.83 7.26 18.30
N MET A 435 -12.34 8.36 18.85
CA MET A 435 -11.27 8.40 19.83
C MET A 435 -11.79 8.72 21.23
N ASP A 436 -12.63 9.73 21.34
CA ASP A 436 -13.12 10.28 22.60
C ASP A 436 -14.52 10.89 22.38
N TYR A 437 -15.20 11.22 23.47
CA TYR A 437 -16.47 11.95 23.43
C TYR A 437 -16.65 12.76 24.71
N GLN A 438 -17.40 13.86 24.62
CA GLN A 438 -17.70 14.69 25.77
C GLN A 438 -18.70 13.98 26.69
N LEU A 439 -18.38 13.91 27.99
CA LEU A 439 -19.29 13.37 28.98
C LEU A 439 -20.44 14.33 29.26
N ASN A 440 -21.64 13.79 29.41
CA ASN A 440 -22.82 14.55 29.84
C ASN A 440 -23.64 13.76 30.88
N ALA A 441 -24.50 14.45 31.61
CA ALA A 441 -25.28 13.87 32.71
C ALA A 441 -26.21 12.73 32.27
N SER A 442 -26.56 12.64 30.99
CA SER A 442 -27.50 11.65 30.43
C SER A 442 -26.82 10.47 29.73
N ASN A 443 -25.48 10.38 29.74
CA ASN A 443 -24.68 9.35 29.06
C ASN A 443 -25.03 9.15 27.56
N ASN A 444 -25.45 10.23 26.89
CA ASN A 444 -25.84 10.26 25.47
C ASN A 444 -25.11 11.43 24.79
N PRO A 445 -23.81 11.28 24.47
CA PRO A 445 -22.99 12.36 23.96
C PRO A 445 -23.46 12.84 22.58
N THR A 446 -23.39 14.14 22.38
CA THR A 446 -23.62 14.81 21.09
C THR A 446 -22.35 15.42 20.52
N THR A 447 -21.26 15.44 21.29
CA THR A 447 -19.94 15.89 20.84
C THR A 447 -18.94 14.73 20.89
N PHE A 448 -18.35 14.42 19.74
CA PHE A 448 -17.39 13.33 19.56
C PHE A 448 -16.08 13.87 19.00
N TYR A 449 -14.99 13.19 19.36
CA TYR A 449 -13.65 13.48 18.85
C TYR A 449 -13.15 12.29 18.05
N PHE A 450 -12.73 12.55 16.82
CA PHE A 450 -12.29 11.54 15.86
C PHE A 450 -10.80 11.69 15.56
N GLY A 451 -10.06 10.59 15.63
CA GLY A 451 -8.67 10.55 15.19
C GLY A 451 -8.58 10.38 13.67
N THR A 452 -7.66 11.10 13.03
CA THR A 452 -7.31 10.96 11.61
C THR A 452 -5.89 11.51 11.36
N ASN A 453 -5.46 11.66 10.10
CA ASN A 453 -4.21 12.33 9.77
C ASN A 453 -4.35 13.86 9.72
N SER A 454 -3.24 14.55 9.97
CA SER A 454 -3.16 16.01 9.87
C SER A 454 -3.42 16.49 8.45
N HIS A 455 -2.95 15.77 7.44
CA HIS A 455 -3.21 16.12 6.04
C HIS A 455 -4.67 15.90 5.60
N VAL A 456 -5.45 15.08 6.31
CA VAL A 456 -6.90 14.95 6.08
C VAL A 456 -7.64 16.08 6.79
N ALA A 457 -7.29 16.34 8.06
CA ALA A 457 -7.91 17.38 8.86
C ALA A 457 -7.64 18.81 8.36
N LYS A 458 -6.55 19.05 7.60
CA LYS A 458 -6.22 20.37 7.04
C LYS A 458 -7.31 20.97 6.15
N ALA A 459 -8.22 20.14 5.64
CA ALA A 459 -9.36 20.56 4.83
C ALA A 459 -10.45 21.28 5.64
N ILE A 460 -10.42 21.15 6.97
CA ILE A 460 -11.36 21.82 7.87
C ILE A 460 -10.89 23.24 8.09
N THR A 461 -11.44 24.14 7.28
CA THR A 461 -11.21 25.59 7.34
C THR A 461 -12.53 26.32 7.53
N ASP A 462 -12.46 27.65 7.69
CA ASP A 462 -13.63 28.53 7.65
C ASP A 462 -14.38 28.49 6.30
N ARG A 463 -13.75 27.93 5.25
CA ARG A 463 -14.30 27.76 3.90
C ARG A 463 -14.95 26.39 3.67
N LEU A 464 -15.11 25.57 4.71
CA LEU A 464 -15.79 24.28 4.65
C LEU A 464 -17.25 24.46 4.22
N THR A 465 -17.71 23.69 3.24
CA THR A 465 -19.08 23.76 2.70
C THR A 465 -19.88 22.49 2.88
N SER A 466 -19.23 21.34 3.06
CA SER A 466 -19.92 20.08 3.32
C SER A 466 -19.01 19.06 4.00
N VAL A 467 -19.61 18.21 4.84
CA VAL A 467 -18.97 17.04 5.43
C VAL A 467 -19.78 15.80 5.09
N THR A 468 -19.12 14.77 4.57
CA THR A 468 -19.73 13.46 4.33
C THR A 468 -19.07 12.42 5.22
N ILE A 469 -19.89 11.61 5.91
CA ILE A 469 -19.47 10.51 6.78
C ILE A 469 -20.14 9.23 6.29
N THR A 470 -19.36 8.23 5.90
CA THR A 470 -19.90 6.89 5.60
C THR A 470 -19.52 5.93 6.71
N ARG A 471 -20.53 5.26 7.28
CA ARG A 471 -20.34 4.21 8.30
C ARG A 471 -20.74 2.85 7.76
N ILE A 472 -20.19 1.80 8.35
CA ILE A 472 -20.75 0.45 8.25
C ILE A 472 -21.76 0.21 9.39
N LYS A 473 -22.83 -0.50 9.10
CA LYS A 473 -23.85 -0.90 10.08
C LYS A 473 -23.34 -2.06 10.94
N ASP A 474 -23.71 -2.07 12.23
CA ASP A 474 -23.37 -3.16 13.16
C ASP A 474 -24.05 -4.50 12.84
N THR A 475 -25.03 -4.50 11.95
CA THR A 475 -25.68 -5.69 11.39
C THR A 475 -24.82 -6.47 10.40
N VAL A 476 -23.68 -5.92 9.96
CA VAL A 476 -22.79 -6.60 9.00
C VAL A 476 -22.27 -7.93 9.56
N GLN A 477 -22.13 -8.95 8.71
CA GLN A 477 -21.67 -10.28 9.11
C GLN A 477 -20.18 -10.49 8.78
N VAL A 478 -19.48 -11.20 9.68
CA VAL A 478 -18.12 -11.68 9.42
C VAL A 478 -18.15 -12.69 8.26
N GLY A 479 -17.21 -12.55 7.32
CA GLY A 479 -17.07 -13.41 6.15
C GLY A 479 -17.99 -13.08 4.98
N GLN A 480 -18.82 -12.02 5.08
CA GLN A 480 -19.58 -11.49 3.95
C GLN A 480 -18.66 -10.72 2.99
N THR A 481 -18.80 -10.97 1.69
CA THR A 481 -18.18 -10.15 0.64
C THR A 481 -19.03 -8.90 0.42
N LEU A 482 -18.44 -7.73 0.68
CA LEU A 482 -19.08 -6.42 0.53
C LEU A 482 -18.94 -5.90 -0.92
N LYS A 483 -19.81 -4.97 -1.30
CA LYS A 483 -19.67 -4.14 -2.51
C LYS A 483 -18.88 -2.86 -2.18
N LEU A 484 -18.65 -2.01 -3.17
CA LEU A 484 -18.18 -0.64 -2.93
C LEU A 484 -19.15 0.08 -1.99
N ASN A 485 -18.64 1.01 -1.19
CA ASN A 485 -19.38 1.65 -0.10
C ASN A 485 -20.71 2.23 -0.57
N SER A 486 -20.77 2.91 -1.72
CA SER A 486 -22.03 3.51 -2.20
C SER A 486 -23.08 2.48 -2.65
N PHE A 487 -22.66 1.27 -3.03
CA PHE A 487 -23.50 0.21 -3.60
C PHE A 487 -24.00 -0.81 -2.58
N ASP A 488 -23.36 -0.88 -1.41
CA ASP A 488 -23.62 -1.93 -0.43
C ASP A 488 -24.66 -1.48 0.63
N PRO A 489 -25.70 -2.28 0.91
CA PRO A 489 -26.74 -1.91 1.87
C PRO A 489 -26.28 -1.92 3.34
N ASN A 490 -25.08 -2.46 3.63
CA ASN A 490 -24.47 -2.39 4.95
C ASN A 490 -23.82 -1.03 5.23
N PHE A 491 -23.75 -0.13 4.26
CA PHE A 491 -23.18 1.20 4.42
C PHE A 491 -24.24 2.29 4.35
N GLU A 492 -24.04 3.32 5.16
CA GLU A 492 -24.88 4.51 5.17
C GLU A 492 -24.00 5.76 5.13
N THR A 493 -24.29 6.65 4.18
CA THR A 493 -23.56 7.89 3.95
C THR A 493 -24.40 9.07 4.40
N PHE A 494 -23.94 9.78 5.41
CA PHE A 494 -24.53 11.00 5.97
C PHE A 494 -23.81 12.21 5.37
N SER A 495 -24.53 13.08 4.66
CA SER A 495 -24.00 14.29 4.05
C SER A 495 -24.61 15.53 4.71
N PHE A 496 -23.77 16.38 5.29
CA PHE A 496 -24.15 17.60 5.99
C PHE A 496 -23.67 18.82 5.23
N GLN A 497 -24.57 19.76 4.92
CA GLN A 497 -24.18 21.06 4.36
C GLN A 497 -23.70 22.01 5.46
N ILE A 498 -22.57 22.69 5.24
CA ILE A 498 -22.00 23.65 6.18
C ILE A 498 -22.27 25.07 5.66
N ASN A 499 -22.81 25.91 6.54
CA ASN A 499 -23.14 27.31 6.31
C ASN A 499 -22.82 28.15 7.57
N GLU A 500 -23.12 29.45 7.54
CA GLU A 500 -22.80 30.37 8.65
C GLU A 500 -23.41 29.96 10.01
N GLN A 501 -24.55 29.28 10.03
CA GLN A 501 -25.24 28.87 11.27
C GLN A 501 -24.55 27.69 11.95
N ASN A 502 -23.89 26.80 11.19
CA ASN A 502 -23.30 25.57 11.70
C ASN A 502 -21.80 25.43 11.38
N LYS A 503 -21.11 26.47 10.89
CA LYS A 503 -19.67 26.45 10.59
C LYS A 503 -18.77 26.08 11.78
N GLN A 504 -19.26 26.23 13.00
CA GLN A 504 -18.54 25.84 14.24
C GLN A 504 -18.86 24.40 14.70
N SER A 505 -19.60 23.62 13.92
CA SER A 505 -19.97 22.24 14.26
C SER A 505 -18.85 21.23 14.03
N VAL A 506 -17.85 21.60 13.22
CA VAL A 506 -16.72 20.76 12.84
C VAL A 506 -15.43 21.54 13.02
N TYR A 507 -14.49 21.02 13.80
CA TYR A 507 -13.25 21.72 14.11
C TYR A 507 -12.07 20.75 14.22
N ALA A 508 -10.96 21.04 13.55
CA ALA A 508 -9.69 20.34 13.78
C ALA A 508 -9.06 20.86 15.08
N ILE A 509 -9.34 20.18 16.21
CA ILE A 509 -8.96 20.64 17.54
C ILE A 509 -7.47 20.48 17.83
N PHE A 510 -6.85 19.47 17.22
CA PHE A 510 -5.43 19.17 17.43
C PHE A 510 -4.81 18.73 16.12
N HIS A 511 -3.68 19.33 15.78
CA HIS A 511 -2.71 18.81 14.83
C HIS A 511 -1.44 18.48 15.61
N ALA A 512 -0.84 17.31 15.38
CA ALA A 512 0.41 16.90 16.02
C ALA A 512 1.63 17.59 15.40
N THR A 513 1.60 18.93 15.38
CA THR A 513 2.66 19.83 14.91
C THR A 513 3.32 20.52 16.11
N ASP A 514 4.64 20.72 16.03
CA ASP A 514 5.44 21.42 17.05
C ASP A 514 5.18 20.91 18.48
N PHE A 515 5.03 19.58 18.62
CA PHE A 515 4.68 18.98 19.90
C PHE A 515 5.85 18.83 20.86
N ILE A 516 7.08 19.03 20.39
CA ILE A 516 8.30 19.08 21.19
C ILE A 516 8.93 20.47 21.13
N ASN A 517 9.71 20.84 22.14
CA ASN A 517 10.39 22.14 22.25
C ASN A 517 11.69 22.27 21.42
N LYS A 518 11.74 21.63 20.23
CA LYS A 518 12.89 21.66 19.32
C LYS A 518 12.42 21.82 17.88
N ASN A 519 13.26 22.44 17.05
CA ASN A 519 13.01 22.62 15.62
C ASN A 519 14.01 21.81 14.78
N PRO A 520 13.66 21.46 13.54
CA PRO A 520 14.59 20.84 12.58
C PRO A 520 15.91 21.61 12.45
N SER A 521 15.85 22.94 12.38
CA SER A 521 17.02 23.82 12.23
C SER A 521 18.04 23.71 13.36
N ASP A 522 17.64 23.25 14.55
CA ASP A 522 18.56 23.03 15.67
C ASP A 522 19.58 21.92 15.37
N TYR A 523 19.17 20.92 14.58
CA TYR A 523 20.00 19.76 14.26
C TYR A 523 20.75 19.88 12.94
N LEU A 524 20.22 20.67 12.00
CA LEU A 524 20.72 20.70 10.63
C LEU A 524 22.05 21.47 10.49
N VAL A 525 22.79 21.12 9.43
CA VAL A 525 23.91 21.92 8.90
C VAL A 525 23.47 23.34 8.54
N LYS A 526 24.40 24.30 8.60
CA LYS A 526 24.11 25.74 8.55
C LYS A 526 23.27 26.17 7.34
N ASP A 527 23.57 25.65 6.15
CA ASP A 527 22.83 25.96 4.93
C ASP A 527 21.38 25.45 4.99
N GLN A 528 21.19 24.22 5.45
CA GLN A 528 19.85 23.63 5.61
C GLN A 528 19.09 24.23 6.80
N ALA A 529 19.77 24.54 7.91
CA ALA A 529 19.19 25.22 9.05
C ALA A 529 18.66 26.61 8.66
N GLN A 530 19.39 27.36 7.82
CA GLN A 530 18.93 28.65 7.30
C GLN A 530 17.74 28.48 6.33
N LYS A 531 17.80 27.48 5.45
CA LYS A 531 16.73 27.17 4.48
C LYS A 531 15.43 26.77 5.18
N TYR A 532 15.53 26.05 6.30
CA TYR A 532 14.40 25.48 7.04
C TYR A 532 14.23 26.12 8.43
N LYS A 533 14.67 27.37 8.60
CA LYS A 533 14.63 28.07 9.90
C LYS A 533 13.22 28.17 10.51
N ASP A 534 12.21 28.25 9.65
CA ASP A 534 10.79 28.38 10.04
C ASP A 534 10.04 27.05 9.98
N ALA A 535 10.70 25.94 9.61
CA ALA A 535 10.08 24.63 9.55
C ALA A 535 9.92 24.04 10.97
N GLY A 536 8.83 23.30 11.18
CA GLY A 536 8.57 22.57 12.42
C GLY A 536 8.71 21.06 12.27
N PHE A 537 8.41 20.33 13.34
CA PHE A 537 8.18 18.90 13.29
C PHE A 537 6.69 18.58 13.30
N PHE A 538 6.30 17.52 12.61
CA PHE A 538 4.96 16.97 12.74
C PHE A 538 4.98 15.45 12.75
N ALA A 539 4.03 14.90 13.48
CA ALA A 539 3.57 13.53 13.33
C ALA A 539 2.25 13.63 12.57
N ASP A 540 1.98 12.77 11.57
CA ASP A 540 0.80 12.93 10.73
C ASP A 540 -0.48 12.44 11.42
N PHE A 541 -0.89 13.17 12.45
CA PHE A 541 -2.04 12.86 13.28
C PHE A 541 -2.78 14.16 13.61
N ALA A 542 -4.11 14.08 13.60
CA ALA A 542 -4.98 15.15 14.05
C ALA A 542 -6.24 14.58 14.72
N VAL A 543 -6.89 15.44 15.49
CA VAL A 543 -8.17 15.15 16.12
C VAL A 543 -9.20 16.16 15.63
N ILE A 544 -10.35 15.65 15.22
CA ILE A 544 -11.48 16.43 14.74
C ILE A 544 -12.61 16.34 15.76
N GLU A 545 -13.12 17.48 16.19
CA GLU A 545 -14.34 17.59 16.98
C GLU A 545 -15.55 17.71 16.06
N PHE A 546 -16.56 16.87 16.27
CA PHE A 546 -17.89 17.03 15.73
C PHE A 546 -18.89 17.27 16.85
N ASP A 547 -19.63 18.38 16.74
CA ASP A 547 -20.77 18.72 17.58
C ASP A 547 -22.06 18.48 16.77
N PHE A 548 -22.71 17.34 17.01
CA PHE A 548 -23.92 16.94 16.27
C PHE A 548 -25.12 17.85 16.55
N GLU A 549 -25.18 18.51 17.72
CA GLU A 549 -26.24 19.48 18.01
C GLU A 549 -26.13 20.70 17.08
N LYS A 550 -24.93 21.25 16.93
CA LYS A 550 -24.68 22.34 15.99
C LYS A 550 -24.76 21.88 14.53
N LEU A 551 -24.28 20.68 14.22
CA LEU A 551 -24.23 20.17 12.84
C LEU A 551 -25.63 20.03 12.23
N LEU A 552 -26.61 19.60 13.05
CA LEU A 552 -27.98 19.31 12.66
C LEU A 552 -28.96 20.49 12.84
N SER A 553 -28.51 21.63 13.37
CA SER A 553 -29.39 22.77 13.66
C SER A 553 -30.04 23.40 12.42
N ALA A 554 -29.61 23.00 11.21
CA ALA A 554 -30.05 23.57 9.94
C ALA A 554 -30.90 22.60 9.07
N ASN A 555 -31.36 21.45 9.59
CA ASN A 555 -32.10 20.43 8.82
C ASN A 555 -31.47 20.12 7.44
N ASN A 556 -30.16 19.98 7.46
CA ASN A 556 -29.23 20.07 6.35
C ASN A 556 -28.55 18.73 6.03
N VAL A 557 -29.18 17.62 6.44
CA VAL A 557 -28.64 16.26 6.31
C VAL A 557 -29.38 15.47 5.23
N THR A 558 -28.61 14.83 4.36
CA THR A 558 -29.09 13.81 3.43
C THR A 558 -28.41 12.49 3.75
N VAL A 559 -29.19 11.41 3.83
CA VAL A 559 -28.66 10.06 4.08
C VAL A 559 -28.92 9.19 2.87
N THR A 560 -27.88 8.48 2.41
CA THR A 560 -28.00 7.51 1.32
C THR A 560 -27.54 6.12 1.76
N ARG A 561 -28.18 5.09 1.20
CA ARG A 561 -27.85 3.67 1.38
C ARG A 561 -28.06 2.96 0.06
N ALA A 562 -27.06 2.22 -0.41
CA ALA A 562 -27.11 1.56 -1.73
C ALA A 562 -27.59 2.51 -2.86
N ARG A 563 -27.05 3.74 -2.89
CA ARG A 563 -27.39 4.83 -3.83
C ARG A 563 -28.83 5.34 -3.78
N GLN A 564 -29.60 4.99 -2.76
CA GLN A 564 -30.95 5.47 -2.55
C GLN A 564 -31.02 6.38 -1.33
N GLU A 565 -31.76 7.48 -1.43
CA GLU A 565 -32.01 8.36 -0.28
C GLU A 565 -32.88 7.63 0.76
N VAL A 566 -32.51 7.76 2.03
CA VAL A 566 -33.21 7.17 3.16
C VAL A 566 -33.79 8.27 4.05
N LYS A 567 -35.12 8.33 4.15
CA LYS A 567 -35.83 9.37 4.91
C LYS A 567 -35.98 9.06 6.41
N GLU A 568 -35.69 7.83 6.84
CA GLU A 568 -35.90 7.36 8.22
C GLU A 568 -35.10 8.15 9.27
N TYR A 569 -34.03 8.82 8.85
CA TYR A 569 -33.13 9.58 9.72
C TYR A 569 -33.42 11.09 9.79
N GLN A 570 -34.24 11.63 8.88
CA GLN A 570 -34.45 13.09 8.74
C GLN A 570 -35.15 13.73 9.95
N SER A 571 -35.90 12.94 10.73
CA SER A 571 -36.65 13.42 11.90
C SER A 571 -35.95 13.16 13.24
N LEU A 572 -34.75 12.58 13.24
CA LEU A 572 -34.01 12.29 14.46
C LEU A 572 -33.40 13.54 15.06
N ASP A 573 -33.52 13.67 16.38
CA ASP A 573 -32.76 14.67 17.14
C ASP A 573 -31.25 14.34 17.17
N ALA A 574 -30.44 15.31 17.61
CA ALA A 574 -28.99 15.17 17.63
C ALA A 574 -28.47 13.99 18.47
N LYS A 575 -29.16 13.64 19.57
CA LYS A 575 -28.76 12.53 20.45
C LYS A 575 -28.98 11.18 19.77
N LYS A 576 -30.12 11.00 19.11
CA LYS A 576 -30.42 9.78 18.35
C LYS A 576 -29.55 9.69 17.11
N MET A 577 -29.33 10.80 16.41
CA MET A 577 -28.48 10.83 15.22
C MET A 577 -27.02 10.51 15.57
N SER A 578 -26.46 11.11 16.63
CA SER A 578 -25.09 10.79 17.07
C SER A 578 -24.95 9.33 17.45
N ALA A 579 -25.94 8.75 18.16
CA ALA A 579 -25.96 7.34 18.50
C ALA A 579 -26.03 6.43 17.27
N VAL A 580 -26.85 6.76 16.27
CA VAL A 580 -26.94 6.02 14.99
C VAL A 580 -25.61 6.06 14.24
N ILE A 581 -25.06 7.27 14.03
CA ILE A 581 -23.82 7.45 13.27
C ILE A 581 -22.67 6.70 13.95
N THR A 582 -22.59 6.77 15.28
CA THR A 582 -21.51 6.14 16.06
C THR A 582 -21.78 4.69 16.44
N ASN A 583 -22.79 4.02 15.87
CA ASN A 583 -23.14 2.63 16.22
C ASN A 583 -23.33 2.40 17.73
N ASN A 584 -23.91 3.37 18.45
CA ASN A 584 -24.10 3.37 19.90
C ASN A 584 -22.78 3.21 20.68
N TYR A 585 -21.69 3.78 20.18
CA TYR A 585 -20.35 3.62 20.77
C TYR A 585 -20.28 3.94 22.28
N ALA A 586 -20.93 5.03 22.72
CA ALA A 586 -20.88 5.49 24.11
C ALA A 586 -21.51 4.50 25.11
N THR A 587 -22.39 3.61 24.65
CA THR A 587 -23.05 2.61 25.51
C THR A 587 -22.32 1.26 25.54
N LYS A 588 -21.47 0.98 24.54
CA LYS A 588 -20.69 -0.26 24.37
C LYS A 588 -19.31 -0.18 25.04
N LYS A 589 -19.26 0.02 26.37
CA LYS A 589 -18.02 0.33 27.14
C LYS A 589 -16.89 -0.67 26.90
N GLU A 590 -17.20 -1.96 26.81
CA GLU A 590 -16.27 -3.05 26.58
C GLU A 590 -15.63 -3.06 25.19
N LYS A 591 -16.28 -2.42 24.21
CA LYS A 591 -15.78 -2.28 22.85
C LYS A 591 -15.07 -0.96 22.61
N GLN A 592 -15.09 -0.01 23.55
CA GLN A 592 -14.44 1.28 23.37
C GLN A 592 -12.94 1.13 23.14
N VAL A 593 -12.37 2.05 22.37
CA VAL A 593 -10.94 2.07 22.09
C VAL A 593 -10.18 2.43 23.36
N LYS A 594 -8.97 1.91 23.46
CA LYS A 594 -7.98 2.30 24.46
C LYS A 594 -6.72 2.73 23.74
N PHE A 595 -5.78 3.33 24.44
CA PHE A 595 -4.43 3.58 23.91
C PHE A 595 -3.46 2.58 24.49
N LYS A 596 -2.56 2.05 23.65
CA LYS A 596 -1.46 1.22 24.12
C LYS A 596 -0.48 2.10 24.89
N SER A 597 -0.19 1.73 26.13
CA SER A 597 0.68 2.52 27.02
C SER A 597 2.16 2.11 26.97
N ASP A 598 2.44 0.84 26.62
CA ASP A 598 3.78 0.30 26.41
C ASP A 598 4.23 0.44 24.93
N SER A 599 5.54 0.28 24.68
CA SER A 599 6.12 0.49 23.36
C SER A 599 6.75 -0.77 22.77
N TYR A 600 6.51 -1.00 21.48
CA TYR A 600 7.21 -2.05 20.72
C TYR A 600 8.70 -1.73 20.49
N LEU A 601 9.12 -0.48 20.71
CA LEU A 601 10.54 -0.12 20.66
C LEU A 601 11.32 -0.72 21.83
N GLU A 602 10.71 -0.78 23.02
CA GLU A 602 11.31 -1.36 24.23
C GLU A 602 11.04 -2.87 24.35
N ASP A 603 9.84 -3.32 23.98
CA ASP A 603 9.42 -4.74 24.09
C ASP A 603 8.99 -5.32 22.74
N TYR A 604 9.94 -5.40 21.81
CA TYR A 604 9.70 -5.92 20.46
C TYR A 604 9.31 -7.41 20.45
N GLN A 605 9.69 -8.18 21.48
CA GLN A 605 9.40 -9.62 21.55
C GLN A 605 7.90 -9.93 21.61
N LYS A 606 7.06 -8.99 22.04
CA LYS A 606 5.58 -9.11 21.99
C LYS A 606 5.02 -9.24 20.58
N ILE A 607 5.75 -8.74 19.56
CA ILE A 607 5.32 -8.73 18.15
C ILE A 607 6.32 -9.44 17.22
N ASP A 608 7.42 -9.96 17.76
CA ASP A 608 8.48 -10.64 17.00
C ASP A 608 8.02 -12.02 16.51
N ARG A 609 7.43 -12.04 15.32
CA ARG A 609 6.82 -13.23 14.71
C ARG A 609 7.87 -14.17 14.11
N PRO A 610 7.79 -15.49 14.35
CA PRO A 610 8.61 -16.47 13.63
C PRO A 610 8.27 -16.48 12.14
N ILE A 611 9.28 -16.64 11.28
CA ILE A 611 9.10 -16.68 9.82
C ILE A 611 8.34 -17.95 9.41
N LEU A 612 8.69 -19.08 10.01
CA LEU A 612 8.06 -20.39 9.81
C LEU A 612 7.58 -20.96 11.15
N ALA A 613 6.37 -21.51 11.18
CA ALA A 613 5.86 -22.28 12.31
C ALA A 613 6.05 -23.78 12.06
N ARG A 614 7.16 -24.36 12.54
CA ARG A 614 7.59 -25.73 12.20
C ARG A 614 7.07 -26.78 13.16
N ASN A 615 6.80 -26.41 14.41
CA ASN A 615 6.39 -27.32 15.48
C ASN A 615 5.27 -26.71 16.33
N GLN A 616 4.79 -27.48 17.33
CA GLN A 616 3.74 -27.03 18.23
C GLN A 616 4.17 -25.81 19.08
N SER A 617 5.41 -25.77 19.55
CA SER A 617 5.91 -24.63 20.32
C SER A 617 5.92 -23.32 19.52
N ASP A 618 6.24 -23.35 18.22
CA ASP A 618 6.20 -22.18 17.35
C ASP A 618 4.75 -21.67 17.19
N ARG A 619 3.78 -22.59 17.11
CA ARG A 619 2.34 -22.25 17.03
C ARG A 619 1.83 -21.66 18.34
N GLU A 620 2.23 -22.24 19.48
CA GLU A 620 1.90 -21.71 20.80
C GLU A 620 2.52 -20.33 21.04
N ARG A 621 3.79 -20.12 20.63
CA ARG A 621 4.42 -18.80 20.64
C ARG A 621 3.64 -17.82 19.76
N LEU A 622 3.33 -18.20 18.53
CA LEU A 622 2.56 -17.37 17.59
C LEU A 622 1.21 -16.92 18.17
N ASN A 623 0.53 -17.79 18.92
CA ASN A 623 -0.75 -17.47 19.57
C ASN A 623 -0.65 -16.50 20.74
N LYS A 624 0.53 -16.38 21.36
CA LYS A 624 0.79 -15.46 22.47
C LYS A 624 1.20 -14.06 22.00
N LEU A 625 1.71 -13.93 20.77
CA LEU A 625 2.12 -12.64 20.20
C LEU A 625 0.92 -11.72 19.99
N GLU A 626 1.20 -10.42 20.07
CA GLU A 626 0.27 -9.39 19.64
C GLU A 626 0.18 -9.38 18.10
N ASN A 627 -1.05 -9.28 17.58
CA ASN A 627 -1.30 -9.10 16.16
C ASN A 627 -1.67 -7.65 15.88
N ILE A 628 -1.35 -7.19 14.68
CA ILE A 628 -1.66 -5.85 14.17
C ILE A 628 -2.88 -5.93 13.26
N TYR A 629 -3.87 -5.11 13.54
CA TYR A 629 -5.10 -4.95 12.77
C TYR A 629 -5.16 -3.51 12.26
N VAL A 630 -5.20 -3.36 10.94
CA VAL A 630 -5.37 -2.08 10.26
C VAL A 630 -6.65 -2.15 9.43
N LEU A 631 -7.46 -1.11 9.51
CA LEU A 631 -8.69 -0.99 8.73
C LEU A 631 -8.92 0.45 8.31
N GLY A 632 -9.35 0.62 7.07
CA GLY A 632 -9.79 1.92 6.55
C GLY A 632 -10.50 1.84 5.23
N TYR A 633 -10.72 3.01 4.63
CA TYR A 633 -11.59 3.20 3.48
C TYR A 633 -10.89 3.96 2.34
N PRO A 634 -9.89 3.35 1.68
CA PRO A 634 -9.29 3.93 0.48
C PRO A 634 -10.29 4.04 -0.68
N THR A 635 -9.93 4.85 -1.67
CA THR A 635 -10.61 4.86 -2.97
C THR A 635 -10.55 3.48 -3.61
N SER A 636 -11.61 3.12 -4.33
CA SER A 636 -11.72 1.81 -4.97
C SER A 636 -10.90 1.72 -6.26
N GLU A 637 -10.10 2.72 -6.60
CA GLU A 637 -9.33 2.74 -7.85
C GLU A 637 -8.40 1.53 -7.97
N SER A 638 -7.80 1.13 -6.85
CA SER A 638 -6.92 -0.04 -6.73
C SER A 638 -7.64 -1.29 -6.19
N ASP A 639 -8.98 -1.33 -6.16
CA ASP A 639 -9.73 -2.54 -5.82
C ASP A 639 -9.66 -3.56 -6.97
N TYR A 640 -8.63 -4.39 -6.90
CA TYR A 640 -8.37 -5.48 -7.86
C TYR A 640 -9.22 -6.73 -7.59
N TYR A 641 -10.11 -6.71 -6.60
CA TYR A 641 -11.02 -7.81 -6.31
C TYR A 641 -12.34 -7.71 -7.10
N LEU A 642 -12.62 -6.57 -7.73
CA LEU A 642 -13.79 -6.41 -8.60
C LEU A 642 -13.67 -7.32 -9.83
N ARG A 643 -14.71 -8.11 -10.10
CA ARG A 643 -14.76 -9.08 -11.19
C ARG A 643 -15.45 -8.47 -12.41
N LYS A 644 -14.77 -8.50 -13.57
CA LYS A 644 -15.38 -8.14 -14.85
C LYS A 644 -16.66 -8.96 -15.09
N HIS A 645 -17.68 -8.35 -15.69
CA HIS A 645 -19.02 -8.90 -15.95
C HIS A 645 -19.93 -9.08 -14.74
N LEU A 646 -19.38 -9.23 -13.53
CA LEU A 646 -20.18 -9.32 -12.30
C LEU A 646 -20.32 -7.94 -11.61
N ASP A 647 -19.26 -7.13 -11.65
CA ASP A 647 -19.17 -5.86 -10.94
C ASP A 647 -19.10 -4.65 -11.90
N ASP A 648 -19.64 -4.76 -13.12
CA ASP A 648 -19.44 -3.75 -14.18
C ASP A 648 -19.87 -2.32 -13.79
N GLU A 649 -20.97 -2.16 -13.05
CA GLU A 649 -21.38 -0.84 -12.54
C GLU A 649 -20.41 -0.29 -11.49
N GLN A 650 -19.92 -1.14 -10.59
CA GLN A 650 -18.93 -0.75 -9.59
C GLN A 650 -17.59 -0.40 -10.23
N ILE A 651 -17.18 -1.14 -11.27
CA ILE A 651 -15.94 -0.88 -12.02
C ILE A 651 -15.99 0.50 -12.71
N LYS A 652 -17.14 0.91 -13.23
CA LYS A 652 -17.33 2.25 -13.83
C LYS A 652 -17.15 3.37 -12.79
N GLU A 653 -17.51 3.09 -11.54
CA GLU A 653 -17.59 4.08 -10.46
C GLU A 653 -16.41 4.03 -9.49
N LYS A 654 -15.52 3.05 -9.61
CA LYS A 654 -14.44 2.79 -8.63
C LYS A 654 -13.49 3.97 -8.38
N LYS A 655 -13.37 4.90 -9.33
CA LYS A 655 -12.55 6.12 -9.17
C LYS A 655 -13.21 7.20 -8.30
N ASN A 656 -14.52 7.13 -8.13
CA ASN A 656 -15.33 8.10 -7.40
C ASN A 656 -15.94 7.50 -6.12
N ASP A 657 -15.62 6.25 -5.80
CA ASP A 657 -16.17 5.49 -4.67
C ASP A 657 -15.02 4.92 -3.82
N PHE A 658 -15.39 4.34 -2.69
CA PHE A 658 -14.48 3.79 -1.68
C PHE A 658 -14.82 2.32 -1.39
N SER A 659 -13.86 1.58 -0.87
CA SER A 659 -14.10 0.24 -0.34
C SER A 659 -13.42 0.07 1.01
N LEU A 660 -13.96 -0.82 1.85
CA LEU A 660 -13.34 -1.22 3.11
C LEU A 660 -12.09 -2.07 2.82
N TRP A 661 -10.96 -1.77 3.46
CA TRP A 661 -9.74 -2.56 3.38
C TRP A 661 -9.20 -2.91 4.76
N THR A 662 -8.64 -4.11 4.87
CA THR A 662 -7.90 -4.57 6.05
C THR A 662 -6.48 -4.98 5.68
N ASN A 663 -5.59 -5.10 6.66
CA ASN A 663 -4.26 -5.67 6.45
C ASN A 663 -4.23 -7.21 6.39
N SER A 664 -5.38 -7.84 6.14
CA SER A 664 -5.47 -9.30 6.00
C SER A 664 -4.89 -9.79 4.67
N ASP A 665 -4.62 -11.09 4.62
CA ASP A 665 -4.10 -11.76 3.41
C ASP A 665 -5.18 -11.85 2.32
N SER A 666 -4.77 -11.66 1.06
CA SER A 666 -5.65 -11.72 -0.11
C SER A 666 -6.30 -13.08 -0.31
N LYS A 667 -5.70 -14.16 0.22
CA LYS A 667 -6.25 -15.53 0.14
C LYS A 667 -7.62 -15.68 0.80
N TYR A 668 -7.99 -14.77 1.71
CA TYR A 668 -9.27 -14.82 2.42
C TYR A 668 -10.44 -14.23 1.63
N PHE A 669 -10.20 -13.58 0.50
CA PHE A 669 -11.27 -13.05 -0.35
C PHE A 669 -12.14 -14.19 -0.91
N ASP A 670 -13.47 -14.07 -0.82
CA ASP A 670 -14.48 -15.05 -1.29
C ASP A 670 -14.29 -16.50 -0.75
N SER A 671 -13.47 -16.71 0.28
CA SER A 671 -13.10 -18.05 0.77
C SER A 671 -13.39 -18.30 2.26
N VAL A 672 -13.82 -17.26 2.96
CA VAL A 672 -14.17 -17.28 4.40
C VAL A 672 -15.67 -17.45 4.67
N SER A 673 -16.52 -17.26 3.66
CA SER A 673 -17.97 -17.38 3.80
C SER A 673 -18.36 -18.82 4.12
N LYS A 674 -19.08 -19.04 5.22
CA LYS A 674 -19.69 -20.33 5.54
C LYS A 674 -21.02 -20.44 4.79
N GLN A 675 -21.03 -21.05 3.61
CA GLN A 675 -22.28 -21.54 3.03
C GLN A 675 -22.84 -22.66 3.92
N GLU A 676 -24.16 -22.80 4.02
CA GLU A 676 -24.79 -23.89 4.78
C GLU A 676 -24.22 -25.26 4.35
N GLY A 677 -23.73 -26.03 5.32
CA GLY A 677 -23.18 -27.38 5.10
C GLY A 677 -21.68 -27.46 4.79
N SER A 678 -20.95 -26.34 4.67
CA SER A 678 -19.49 -26.33 4.43
C SER A 678 -18.70 -25.80 5.63
N SER A 679 -17.75 -26.59 6.14
CA SER A 679 -16.68 -26.10 7.00
C SER A 679 -15.74 -25.25 6.14
N GLY A 680 -15.69 -23.93 6.36
CA GLY A 680 -14.84 -23.03 5.57
C GLY A 680 -13.39 -23.50 5.42
N ARG A 681 -12.70 -23.03 4.36
CA ARG A 681 -11.34 -23.51 3.98
C ARG A 681 -10.26 -23.26 5.05
N TYR A 682 -10.53 -22.38 6.01
CA TYR A 682 -9.57 -21.93 7.03
C TYR A 682 -10.08 -22.20 8.44
N SER A 683 -9.16 -22.50 9.35
CA SER A 683 -9.47 -22.68 10.76
C SER A 683 -9.88 -21.37 11.43
N LYS A 684 -10.69 -21.45 12.49
CA LYS A 684 -11.08 -20.29 13.31
C LYS A 684 -9.85 -19.56 13.87
N GLU A 685 -8.88 -20.31 14.40
CA GLU A 685 -7.61 -19.78 14.92
C GLU A 685 -6.82 -18.99 13.87
N GLU A 686 -6.83 -19.44 12.61
CA GLU A 686 -6.19 -18.72 11.52
C GLU A 686 -6.91 -17.40 11.20
N LEU A 687 -8.24 -17.42 11.14
CA LEU A 687 -9.05 -16.24 10.79
C LEU A 687 -9.07 -15.18 11.89
N GLU A 688 -8.93 -15.55 13.15
CA GLU A 688 -8.89 -14.60 14.28
C GLU A 688 -7.60 -13.79 14.36
N ARG A 689 -6.53 -14.24 13.69
CA ARG A 689 -5.22 -13.56 13.71
C ARG A 689 -5.21 -12.34 12.79
N GLY A 690 -4.68 -11.23 13.30
CA GLY A 690 -4.27 -10.08 12.47
C GLY A 690 -2.96 -10.34 11.74
N ASN A 691 -2.40 -9.30 11.13
CA ASN A 691 -1.08 -9.37 10.49
C ASN A 691 0.02 -8.88 11.44
N PHE A 692 1.22 -8.63 10.93
CA PHE A 692 2.38 -8.18 11.71
C PHE A 692 3.09 -7.02 10.99
N LEU A 693 4.29 -6.66 11.44
CA LEU A 693 5.06 -5.59 10.83
C LEU A 693 5.88 -6.06 9.63
N SER A 694 6.03 -5.17 8.66
CA SER A 694 6.75 -5.41 7.42
C SER A 694 8.25 -5.57 7.64
N TYR A 695 8.86 -6.47 6.88
CA TYR A 695 10.30 -6.65 6.80
C TYR A 695 10.96 -5.72 5.76
N GLN A 696 10.28 -4.69 5.28
CA GLN A 696 10.87 -3.72 4.36
C GLN A 696 12.11 -3.04 4.98
N ILE A 697 13.17 -2.88 4.18
CA ILE A 697 14.50 -2.43 4.65
C ILE A 697 14.76 -0.96 4.34
N GLY A 698 14.23 -0.47 3.22
CA GLY A 698 14.46 0.89 2.75
C GLY A 698 13.96 1.97 3.70
N TYR A 699 12.96 1.66 4.54
CA TYR A 699 12.46 2.54 5.58
C TYR A 699 13.03 2.24 6.97
N ARG A 700 13.74 1.13 7.17
CA ARG A 700 14.09 0.64 8.51
C ARG A 700 15.33 1.33 9.08
N SER A 701 15.15 2.18 10.10
CA SER A 701 16.26 2.74 10.89
C SER A 701 16.78 1.78 11.97
N PHE A 702 15.90 0.99 12.62
CA PHE A 702 16.27 0.02 13.65
C PHE A 702 16.50 -1.36 13.03
N ILE A 703 17.76 -1.77 12.84
CA ILE A 703 18.08 -2.98 12.06
C ILE A 703 17.58 -4.26 12.72
N ASP A 704 17.44 -4.26 14.04
CA ASP A 704 17.03 -5.40 14.87
C ASP A 704 15.52 -5.44 15.17
N LYS A 705 14.75 -4.43 14.74
CA LYS A 705 13.31 -4.31 14.98
C LYS A 705 12.56 -4.08 13.66
N PRO A 706 12.35 -5.14 12.85
CA PRO A 706 11.59 -5.05 11.62
C PRO A 706 10.28 -4.27 11.78
N GLY A 707 10.06 -3.33 10.87
CA GLY A 707 8.82 -2.57 10.89
C GLY A 707 8.79 -1.36 11.80
N LEU A 708 9.83 -1.08 12.58
CA LEU A 708 9.95 0.19 13.31
C LEU A 708 10.94 1.13 12.61
N THR A 709 10.64 2.43 12.65
CA THR A 709 11.59 3.44 12.18
C THR A 709 11.46 4.77 12.90
N ASP A 710 12.57 5.53 12.89
CA ASP A 710 12.61 6.95 13.24
C ASP A 710 12.36 7.74 11.96
N ALA A 711 11.21 8.40 11.91
CA ALA A 711 10.75 9.14 10.74
C ALA A 711 11.72 10.24 10.32
N PHE A 712 12.33 10.97 11.26
CA PHE A 712 13.21 12.08 10.88
C PHE A 712 14.54 11.60 10.29
N LEU A 713 14.99 10.41 10.69
CA LEU A 713 16.18 9.80 10.13
C LEU A 713 15.90 9.11 8.79
N SER A 714 14.85 8.27 8.70
CA SER A 714 14.62 7.46 7.51
C SER A 714 13.72 8.12 6.44
N THR A 715 12.81 8.99 6.87
CA THR A 715 11.62 9.42 6.12
C THR A 715 11.18 10.83 6.49
N HIS A 716 12.13 11.76 6.55
CA HIS A 716 11.91 13.13 7.02
C HIS A 716 10.86 13.92 6.19
N ARG A 717 10.46 13.39 5.03
CA ARG A 717 9.33 13.84 4.23
C ARG A 717 8.68 12.67 3.50
N ILE A 718 7.42 12.87 3.09
CA ILE A 718 6.67 11.93 2.26
C ILE A 718 6.49 12.56 0.87
N GLY A 719 6.98 11.88 -0.17
CA GLY A 719 7.04 12.44 -1.52
C GLY A 719 8.05 13.58 -1.64
N ASP A 720 7.85 14.47 -2.61
CA ASP A 720 8.87 15.45 -2.99
C ASP A 720 8.92 16.72 -2.12
N LYS A 721 7.88 16.97 -1.31
CA LYS A 721 7.69 18.21 -0.57
C LYS A 721 7.49 17.95 0.92
N LEU A 722 7.85 18.95 1.74
CA LEU A 722 7.48 18.98 3.15
C LEU A 722 5.97 19.15 3.29
N TYR A 723 5.43 18.56 4.36
CA TYR A 723 4.05 18.80 4.75
C TYR A 723 3.87 20.29 5.02
N THR A 724 2.72 20.83 4.59
CA THR A 724 2.39 22.23 4.76
C THR A 724 1.02 22.33 5.40
N LEU A 725 0.93 23.16 6.44
CA LEU A 725 -0.31 23.44 7.13
C LEU A 725 -0.49 24.95 7.24
N THR A 726 -1.69 25.40 6.89
CA THR A 726 -2.10 26.80 7.01
C THR A 726 -3.12 26.91 8.13
N LEU A 727 -2.77 27.60 9.20
CA LEU A 727 -3.66 27.91 10.32
C LEU A 727 -3.72 29.42 10.49
N ASN A 728 -4.92 29.99 10.60
CA ASN A 728 -5.11 31.45 10.77
C ASN A 728 -4.32 32.27 9.74
N GLU A 729 -4.42 31.89 8.46
CA GLU A 729 -3.72 32.51 7.32
C GLU A 729 -2.18 32.41 7.36
N LYS A 730 -1.60 31.72 8.34
CA LYS A 730 -0.16 31.48 8.44
C LYS A 730 0.17 30.07 7.96
N THR A 731 0.94 30.01 6.89
CA THR A 731 1.45 28.75 6.31
C THR A 731 2.80 28.41 6.92
N LYS A 732 2.95 27.19 7.45
CA LYS A 732 4.21 26.66 7.97
C LYS A 732 4.50 25.28 7.34
N GLN A 733 5.79 24.97 7.17
CA GLN A 733 6.27 23.69 6.65
C GLN A 733 6.73 22.78 7.80
N TYR A 734 6.60 21.47 7.61
CA TYR A 734 6.95 20.51 8.66
C TYR A 734 7.67 19.28 8.10
N PHE A 735 8.66 18.82 8.87
CA PHE A 735 9.34 17.54 8.68
C PHE A 735 8.61 16.42 9.41
N ASN A 736 8.47 15.29 8.72
CA ASN A 736 7.90 14.09 9.32
C ASN A 736 8.82 13.61 10.45
N PHE A 737 8.22 13.28 11.59
CA PHE A 737 8.94 13.18 12.85
C PHE A 737 8.29 12.18 13.82
N GLY A 738 9.15 11.53 14.62
CA GLY A 738 8.74 10.58 15.64
C GLY A 738 8.92 9.12 15.24
N LEU A 739 8.35 8.24 16.05
CA LEU A 739 8.40 6.79 15.86
C LEU A 739 7.28 6.34 14.91
N GLU A 740 7.62 5.52 13.92
CA GLU A 740 6.69 5.00 12.93
C GLU A 740 6.74 3.47 12.84
N LEU A 741 5.61 2.90 12.40
CA LEU A 741 5.44 1.48 12.10
C LEU A 741 5.24 1.27 10.60
N MET A 742 5.70 0.13 10.11
CA MET A 742 5.40 -0.37 8.77
C MET A 742 4.47 -1.57 8.88
N PRO A 743 3.15 -1.43 8.67
CA PRO A 743 2.24 -2.58 8.67
C PRO A 743 2.48 -3.48 7.45
N ARG A 744 2.56 -4.80 7.67
CA ARG A 744 2.55 -5.76 6.56
C ARG A 744 1.16 -5.81 5.93
N PHE A 745 1.13 -5.88 4.60
CA PHE A 745 -0.08 -5.98 3.77
C PHE A 745 -1.08 -4.85 3.97
N TYR A 746 -0.58 -3.63 4.15
CA TYR A 746 -1.42 -2.45 4.09
C TYR A 746 -0.70 -1.37 3.31
N SER A 747 -1.02 -1.28 2.03
CA SER A 747 -0.59 -0.21 1.14
C SER A 747 -1.67 0.07 0.07
N PRO A 748 -2.93 0.32 0.47
CA PRO A 748 -3.98 0.62 -0.50
C PRO A 748 -3.79 2.02 -1.13
N ALA A 749 -4.72 2.37 -2.04
CA ALA A 749 -4.78 3.68 -2.70
C ALA A 749 -5.02 4.85 -1.71
N GLY A 750 -5.07 6.07 -2.26
CA GLY A 750 -5.43 7.27 -1.48
C GLY A 750 -6.78 7.12 -0.75
N GLY A 751 -6.98 7.87 0.33
CA GLY A 751 -8.17 7.75 1.19
C GLY A 751 -8.02 6.78 2.38
N ALA A 752 -7.03 5.88 2.36
CA ALA A 752 -6.67 5.08 3.54
C ALA A 752 -5.96 5.89 4.64
N SER A 753 -5.52 7.10 4.33
CA SER A 753 -5.02 8.06 5.32
C SER A 753 -5.97 8.19 6.50
N GLY A 754 -5.47 7.95 7.71
CA GLY A 754 -6.20 8.05 8.97
C GLY A 754 -6.71 6.71 9.48
N SER A 755 -6.42 5.61 8.76
CA SER A 755 -6.72 4.25 9.23
C SER A 755 -6.05 3.98 10.57
N SER A 756 -6.82 3.49 11.54
CA SER A 756 -6.28 3.14 12.85
C SER A 756 -5.49 1.83 12.77
N VAL A 757 -4.35 1.80 13.45
CA VAL A 757 -3.56 0.59 13.71
C VAL A 757 -3.81 0.17 15.15
N ARG A 758 -4.33 -1.05 15.34
CA ARG A 758 -4.76 -1.56 16.64
C ARG A 758 -4.25 -2.98 16.90
N ASN A 759 -4.28 -3.40 18.16
CA ASN A 759 -4.16 -4.82 18.52
C ASN A 759 -5.53 -5.48 18.75
N LYS A 760 -5.52 -6.77 19.11
CA LYS A 760 -6.73 -7.56 19.39
C LYS A 760 -7.56 -7.07 20.58
N ASN A 761 -6.96 -6.29 21.48
CA ASN A 761 -7.63 -5.73 22.67
C ASN A 761 -8.31 -4.38 22.37
N ASN A 762 -8.36 -3.98 21.09
CA ASN A 762 -8.83 -2.68 20.63
C ASN A 762 -8.01 -1.50 21.19
N GLU A 763 -6.72 -1.73 21.46
CA GLU A 763 -5.78 -0.68 21.84
C GLU A 763 -5.18 -0.06 20.57
N LEU A 764 -5.28 1.26 20.48
CA LEU A 764 -4.71 2.11 19.44
C LEU A 764 -3.21 2.24 19.64
N ILE A 765 -2.47 1.98 18.57
CA ILE A 765 -1.01 1.98 18.54
C ILE A 765 -0.50 3.14 17.68
N ALA A 766 -1.10 3.30 16.50
CA ALA A 766 -0.68 4.26 15.51
C ALA A 766 -1.82 4.66 14.55
N VAL A 767 -1.55 5.69 13.75
CA VAL A 767 -2.40 6.12 12.63
C VAL A 767 -1.63 6.01 11.31
N TYR A 768 -2.18 5.27 10.36
CA TYR A 768 -1.58 5.09 9.03
C TYR A 768 -1.68 6.37 8.20
N HIS A 769 -0.60 6.79 7.52
CA HIS A 769 -0.57 8.08 6.80
C HIS A 769 0.04 8.03 5.40
N ALA A 770 0.96 7.10 5.13
CA ALA A 770 1.65 7.03 3.84
C ALA A 770 1.58 5.61 3.26
N SER A 771 1.22 5.49 1.97
CA SER A 771 1.26 4.22 1.21
C SER A 771 2.39 4.20 0.19
N ASN A 772 3.14 3.10 0.15
CA ASN A 772 4.11 2.83 -0.91
C ASN A 772 3.79 1.50 -1.62
N GLY A 773 3.02 1.61 -2.71
CA GLY A 773 2.54 0.44 -3.48
C GLY A 773 3.64 -0.37 -4.16
N ASN A 774 4.85 0.19 -4.32
CA ASN A 774 6.03 -0.52 -4.81
C ASN A 774 6.67 -1.34 -3.68
N ALA A 775 6.78 -0.75 -2.49
CA ALA A 775 7.30 -1.40 -1.29
C ALA A 775 6.31 -2.39 -0.65
N LYS A 776 5.04 -2.36 -1.05
CA LYS A 776 3.93 -3.20 -0.51
C LYS A 776 3.67 -2.99 0.98
N THR A 777 4.06 -1.83 1.49
CA THR A 777 3.83 -1.39 2.87
C THR A 777 3.72 0.14 2.87
N GLY A 778 3.46 0.69 4.04
CA GLY A 778 3.34 2.11 4.26
C GLY A 778 3.90 2.50 5.62
N LEU A 779 3.58 3.72 6.05
CA LEU A 779 4.03 4.27 7.32
C LEU A 779 2.82 4.65 8.18
N ALA A 780 2.92 4.33 9.46
CA ALA A 780 1.95 4.71 10.48
C ALA A 780 2.63 5.37 11.66
N THR A 781 2.19 6.58 12.00
CA THR A 781 2.72 7.36 13.12
C THR A 781 2.25 6.78 14.44
N MET A 782 3.20 6.42 15.31
CA MET A 782 2.89 5.96 16.66
C MET A 782 2.43 7.11 17.55
N PHE A 783 1.40 6.88 18.36
CA PHE A 783 0.89 7.88 19.29
C PHE A 783 1.87 8.18 20.44
N ARG A 784 2.78 7.25 20.72
CA ARG A 784 3.70 7.33 21.86
C ARG A 784 5.08 6.80 21.48
N SER A 785 6.12 7.49 21.93
CA SER A 785 7.52 7.08 21.84
C SER A 785 8.15 7.14 23.23
N PRO A 786 8.85 6.08 23.69
CA PRO A 786 9.65 6.11 24.92
C PRO A 786 10.99 6.83 24.75
N GLY A 787 11.27 7.33 23.54
CA GLY A 787 12.57 7.88 23.15
C GLY A 787 13.59 6.78 22.83
N TYR A 788 14.68 7.19 22.17
CA TYR A 788 15.80 6.31 21.85
C TYR A 788 17.11 7.08 21.83
N SER A 789 18.06 6.67 22.68
CA SER A 789 19.40 7.25 22.68
C SER A 789 20.27 6.59 21.62
N TYR A 790 20.73 7.38 20.66
CA TYR A 790 21.70 6.95 19.66
C TYR A 790 23.15 7.10 20.15
N LYS A 791 23.38 7.31 21.45
CA LYS A 791 24.72 7.42 22.08
C LYS A 791 25.66 8.40 21.37
N GLY A 792 25.11 9.49 20.82
CA GLY A 792 25.88 10.51 20.10
C GLY A 792 26.20 10.20 18.63
N LEU A 793 25.65 9.11 18.06
CA LEU A 793 25.80 8.77 16.63
C LEU A 793 25.38 9.93 15.73
N PHE A 794 24.30 10.62 16.10
CA PHE A 794 23.71 11.75 15.37
C PHE A 794 23.97 13.11 16.03
N GLY A 795 25.06 13.22 16.80
CA GLY A 795 25.35 14.43 17.58
C GLY A 795 24.34 14.61 18.72
N GLU A 796 23.70 15.77 18.79
CA GLU A 796 22.69 16.08 19.81
C GLU A 796 21.33 15.40 19.57
N TYR A 797 21.11 14.84 18.38
CA TYR A 797 19.83 14.23 18.02
C TYR A 797 19.65 12.86 18.68
N ASN A 798 18.49 12.70 19.34
CA ASN A 798 17.92 11.43 19.78
C ASN A 798 16.44 11.41 19.38
N LEU A 799 15.87 10.22 19.18
CA LEU A 799 14.41 10.11 19.07
C LEU A 799 13.82 10.54 20.42
N PRO A 800 12.97 11.57 20.49
CA PRO A 800 12.47 12.04 21.77
C PRO A 800 11.37 11.13 22.32
N GLU A 801 11.19 11.27 23.62
CA GLU A 801 10.01 10.79 24.34
C GLU A 801 8.81 11.70 24.04
N TYR A 802 7.65 11.13 23.71
CA TYR A 802 6.42 11.90 23.52
C TYR A 802 5.17 11.03 23.66
N ASP A 803 4.05 11.66 24.00
CA ASP A 803 2.70 11.09 23.97
C ASP A 803 1.72 12.08 23.33
N LEU A 804 1.25 11.81 22.11
CA LEU A 804 0.38 12.72 21.35
C LEU A 804 -1.02 12.89 21.97
N ILE A 805 -1.42 12.03 22.90
CA ILE A 805 -2.73 12.02 23.53
C ILE A 805 -2.67 12.72 24.89
N TYR A 806 -1.92 12.14 25.84
CA TYR A 806 -1.83 12.60 27.21
C TYR A 806 -0.78 13.69 27.41
N GLY A 807 0.24 13.77 26.55
CA GLY A 807 1.26 14.82 26.60
C GLY A 807 2.18 14.74 27.82
N SER A 808 2.66 13.54 28.15
CA SER A 808 3.52 13.28 29.31
C SER A 808 5.01 13.16 29.00
N GLY A 809 5.41 13.29 27.73
CA GLY A 809 6.81 13.15 27.34
C GLY A 809 7.70 14.28 27.85
N GLN A 810 8.96 13.97 28.12
CA GLN A 810 9.95 14.98 28.47
C GLN A 810 10.01 16.08 27.39
N ASN A 811 9.96 17.35 27.81
CA ASN A 811 10.07 18.51 26.91
C ASN A 811 8.92 18.64 25.87
N GLN A 812 7.84 17.90 26.05
CA GLN A 812 6.65 17.98 25.22
C GLN A 812 5.83 19.23 25.57
N ILE A 813 5.41 19.99 24.55
CA ILE A 813 4.70 21.28 24.71
C ILE A 813 3.29 21.29 24.12
N ASN A 814 2.92 20.26 23.35
CA ASN A 814 1.59 20.15 22.75
C ASN A 814 1.14 18.68 22.68
N SER A 815 -0.16 18.46 22.84
CA SER A 815 -0.84 17.16 22.71
C SER A 815 -2.36 17.37 22.60
N TYR A 816 -3.12 16.31 22.36
CA TYR A 816 -4.59 16.38 22.40
C TYR A 816 -5.12 16.91 23.75
N ARG A 817 -4.59 16.44 24.89
CA ARG A 817 -4.93 16.98 26.22
C ARG A 817 -4.69 18.49 26.31
N HIS A 818 -3.51 18.95 25.86
CA HIS A 818 -3.18 20.38 25.86
C HIS A 818 -4.16 21.18 25.00
N ALA A 819 -4.51 20.67 23.81
CA ALA A 819 -5.46 21.32 22.92
C ALA A 819 -6.86 21.46 23.54
N LEU A 820 -7.36 20.41 24.21
CA LEU A 820 -8.62 20.47 24.94
C LEU A 820 -8.56 21.48 26.10
N LYS A 821 -7.49 21.45 26.90
CA LYS A 821 -7.27 22.40 28.00
C LYS A 821 -7.25 23.85 27.51
N ASN A 822 -6.59 24.11 26.38
CA ASN A 822 -6.50 25.44 25.79
C ASN A 822 -7.87 25.93 25.29
N LYS A 823 -8.67 25.06 24.67
CA LYS A 823 -9.98 25.43 24.12
C LYS A 823 -11.07 25.56 25.19
N TYR A 824 -11.10 24.65 26.16
CA TYR A 824 -12.22 24.51 27.09
C TYR A 824 -11.87 24.81 28.55
N SER A 825 -10.59 24.82 28.91
CA SER A 825 -10.17 24.78 30.32
C SER A 825 -10.90 23.62 31.02
N ASP A 826 -11.39 23.76 32.25
CA ASP A 826 -12.12 22.69 32.96
C ASP A 826 -13.64 22.68 32.72
N LYS A 827 -14.13 23.36 31.68
CA LYS A 827 -15.59 23.49 31.43
C LYS A 827 -16.24 22.20 30.94
N ILE A 828 -15.46 21.27 30.42
CA ILE A 828 -15.95 19.98 29.92
C ILE A 828 -15.10 18.85 30.48
N LYS A 829 -15.66 17.66 30.49
CA LYS A 829 -14.95 16.39 30.72
C LYS A 829 -15.18 15.49 29.54
N THR A 830 -14.21 14.65 29.24
CA THR A 830 -14.33 13.66 28.15
C THR A 830 -14.11 12.26 28.70
N ARG A 831 -14.37 11.24 27.88
CA ARG A 831 -14.19 9.85 28.26
C ARG A 831 -12.73 9.51 28.55
N LEU A 832 -11.77 10.14 27.86
CA LEU A 832 -10.34 9.97 28.15
C LEU A 832 -9.86 10.80 29.35
N PHE A 833 -10.52 11.93 29.64
CA PHE A 833 -10.12 12.88 30.69
C PHE A 833 -11.26 13.12 31.68
N GLU A 834 -11.70 12.06 32.37
CA GLU A 834 -12.88 12.10 33.26
C GLU A 834 -12.65 13.00 34.50
N GLU A 835 -11.39 13.17 34.91
CA GLU A 835 -10.99 14.00 36.04
C GLU A 835 -10.63 15.44 35.65
N GLY A 836 -10.59 15.74 34.35
CA GLY A 836 -10.15 17.03 33.78
C GLY A 836 -8.78 16.92 33.09
N PHE A 837 -8.24 18.06 32.66
CA PHE A 837 -7.08 18.10 31.76
C PHE A 837 -5.74 18.39 32.43
N ASP A 838 -5.66 18.38 33.76
CA ASP A 838 -4.42 18.66 34.49
C ASP A 838 -3.42 17.51 34.39
N GLU A 839 -2.13 17.81 34.59
CA GLU A 839 -1.03 16.86 34.37
C GLU A 839 -0.96 15.80 35.48
N ASP A 840 -1.30 16.17 36.71
CA ASP A 840 -1.38 15.27 37.86
C ASP A 840 -2.45 14.19 37.70
N LYS A 841 -3.45 14.45 36.85
CA LYS A 841 -4.57 13.55 36.52
C LYS A 841 -4.30 12.60 35.36
N ILE A 842 -3.11 12.65 34.75
CA ILE A 842 -2.71 11.66 33.74
C ILE A 842 -2.62 10.28 34.41
N PRO A 843 -3.20 9.21 33.84
CA PRO A 843 -3.09 7.88 34.43
C PRO A 843 -1.63 7.41 34.50
N ASP A 844 -1.27 6.71 35.57
CA ASP A 844 0.14 6.39 35.86
C ASP A 844 0.82 5.55 34.77
N ASN A 845 0.09 4.65 34.11
CA ASN A 845 0.63 3.87 33.00
C ASN A 845 0.97 4.70 31.75
N PHE A 846 0.46 5.94 31.64
CA PHE A 846 0.81 6.88 30.57
C PHE A 846 1.84 7.92 31.02
N LYS A 847 2.31 7.90 32.26
CA LYS A 847 3.48 8.68 32.68
C LYS A 847 4.73 7.93 32.27
N PHE A 848 5.72 8.62 31.73
CA PHE A 848 7.03 8.01 31.51
C PHE A 848 7.79 7.96 32.84
N ASP A 849 8.55 6.88 33.05
CA ASP A 849 9.44 6.80 34.18
C ASP A 849 10.43 7.96 34.10
N LYS A 850 10.45 8.82 35.13
CA LYS A 850 11.48 9.85 35.26
C LYS A 850 12.80 9.15 35.51
N LYS A 851 13.47 8.70 34.45
CA LYS A 851 14.88 8.32 34.53
C LYS A 851 15.60 9.61 34.94
N THR A 852 16.09 9.63 36.18
CA THR A 852 17.07 10.61 36.64
C THR A 852 18.27 10.48 35.70
N ASN A 853 18.35 11.37 34.71
CA ASN A 853 19.50 11.49 33.82
C ASN A 853 20.78 11.73 34.62
#